data_AF-A0A9P8W215-F1
#
_entry.id   AF-A0A9P8W215-F1
#
_cell.length_a   1.000
_cell.length_b   1.000
_cell.length_c   1.000
_cell.angle_alpha   90.00
_cell.angle_beta   90.00
_cell.angle_gamma   90.00
#
_symmetry.space_group_name_H-M   'P 1'
#
loop_
_entity.id
_entity.type
_entity.pdbx_description
1 polymer ?
#
loop_
_entity_poly.entity_id
_entity_poly.type
_entity_poly.pdbx_seq_one_letter_code
_entity_poly.pdbx_strand_id
1 'polypeptide(L)'
;MVCLRTTAVLAAIMASLLGIASAAHVVSTGISVTLNDVYYYISPLAAGKINVVKSSLVSRVPGVYGFRPVTVVQGAVTTSALPDLFSNWTKIDDVFQSGFLGAVFLSGGHASSGKHVTTYGSVSSLVLPLESKTKLPSGPYFLEVSTGTLYPVYRLYDDFSGSFTESLLQTPEGTFQPMSAQIPGSASLTVGVPSRLYYTRTTKKPLAGLRVGVKDIYHLAGVKGSNGNRAWYNLYPENNVTGPAIQRLIDAGAQIVGLQKPSQFANGEEATADWVDYHSPFNPRGDGYQDPSSSSSGAGASIASYDWLDLAVGSDTGGSIRGPSGVQGIFGNRPSHGLVPLDEVMPLSTALDTAGFLLRDPSIWDAAQAVMYGKNYTSLVKKKPRYPKTIYTVGFPANTSTSAAAPIFNDFINDLADFIGGKVQSLVLEQKWAASKPAAAGSQTLAQLLNATYATFISKEQTKLVRDPFYKDYAAVHDGRLPFVDPAPLARWAYGDSLPSSALNDAIRNKTLFMNWFNSKILPPVDDHLQCSSGLFLYPGSSGGQNPRNQYFDPPTPPFGFSSSRISVLSECPDFVYPLGQVASYSAITDHDEYFPVAVDILAAKGCDGMLVRLAQDLTAAGILTVPKVGAAITGGDILMRKRADDLGIEKLRYIS
;
A
#
# COMPACT_ATOMS: atom_id res chain seq x y z
N MET A 1 -67.82 -56.40 8.78
CA MET A 1 -68.37 -56.24 7.42
C MET A 1 -67.31 -55.50 6.61
N VAL A 2 -66.48 -56.18 5.82
CA VAL A 2 -66.72 -56.52 4.39
C VAL A 2 -67.04 -55.27 3.55
N CYS A 3 -66.48 -54.95 2.38
CA CYS A 3 -65.33 -55.33 1.56
C CYS A 3 -65.48 -54.52 0.23
N LEU A 4 -64.43 -54.45 -0.60
CA LEU A 4 -64.39 -54.13 -2.06
C LEU A 4 -64.44 -52.65 -2.53
N ARG A 5 -63.35 -52.09 -3.12
CA ARG A 5 -62.81 -52.23 -4.52
C ARG A 5 -63.63 -51.36 -5.53
N THR A 6 -63.13 -50.59 -6.52
CA THR A 6 -61.85 -50.51 -7.26
C THR A 6 -61.90 -49.33 -8.28
N THR A 7 -60.74 -48.71 -8.53
CA THR A 7 -60.15 -48.20 -9.83
C THR A 7 -60.67 -47.01 -10.67
N ALA A 8 -59.65 -46.28 -11.19
CA ALA A 8 -59.53 -45.44 -12.40
C ALA A 8 -59.94 -43.94 -12.27
N VAL A 9 -59.03 -42.99 -12.02
CA VAL A 9 -58.01 -42.33 -12.91
C VAL A 9 -58.63 -41.49 -14.04
N LEU A 10 -58.28 -40.19 -14.01
CA LEU A 10 -58.38 -39.06 -14.97
C LEU A 10 -59.20 -37.90 -14.38
N ALA A 11 -58.81 -36.63 -14.36
CA ALA A 11 -57.58 -35.90 -14.60
C ALA A 11 -57.86 -34.44 -14.14
N ALA A 12 -56.82 -33.70 -13.77
CA ALA A 12 -56.79 -32.24 -13.63
C ALA A 12 -57.62 -31.60 -12.49
N ILE A 13 -56.92 -31.22 -11.43
CA ILE A 13 -56.71 -29.84 -10.94
C ILE A 13 -55.84 -30.00 -9.69
N MET A 14 -54.52 -29.94 -9.85
CA MET A 14 -53.61 -29.66 -8.73
C MET A 14 -53.20 -28.19 -8.86
N ALA A 15 -53.81 -27.36 -8.02
CA ALA A 15 -53.28 -26.06 -7.70
C ALA A 15 -51.89 -26.25 -7.10
N SER A 16 -50.86 -25.89 -7.86
CA SER A 16 -49.47 -25.84 -7.41
C SER A 16 -49.33 -24.72 -6.39
N LEU A 17 -49.42 -25.07 -5.10
CA LEU A 17 -48.81 -24.32 -4.01
C LEU A 17 -47.29 -24.31 -4.24
N LEU A 18 -46.80 -23.28 -4.92
CA LEU A 18 -45.38 -22.90 -4.92
C LEU A 18 -45.05 -22.42 -3.51
N GLY A 19 -44.67 -23.37 -2.64
CA GLY A 19 -43.98 -23.06 -1.41
C GLY A 19 -42.66 -22.38 -1.77
N ILE A 20 -42.54 -21.09 -1.44
CA ILE A 20 -41.26 -20.40 -1.44
C ILE A 20 -40.46 -21.04 -0.29
N ALA A 21 -39.68 -22.07 -0.61
CA ALA A 21 -38.69 -22.60 0.32
C ALA A 21 -37.61 -21.52 0.47
N SER A 22 -37.65 -20.77 1.57
CA SER A 22 -36.53 -19.94 1.99
C SER A 22 -35.34 -20.86 2.28
N ALA A 23 -34.44 -21.03 1.33
CA ALA A 23 -33.19 -21.75 1.55
C ALA A 23 -32.27 -20.85 2.39
N ALA A 24 -32.23 -21.08 3.70
CA ALA A 24 -31.20 -20.51 4.53
C ALA A 24 -29.86 -21.17 4.17
N HIS A 25 -28.93 -20.39 3.62
CA HIS A 25 -27.57 -20.86 3.32
C HIS A 25 -26.64 -20.41 4.46
N VAL A 26 -26.01 -21.36 5.12
CA VAL A 26 -24.92 -21.07 6.07
C VAL A 26 -23.67 -20.75 5.24
N VAL A 27 -23.23 -19.50 5.29
CA VAL A 27 -21.96 -19.06 4.67
C VAL A 27 -20.89 -19.06 5.77
N SER A 28 -19.84 -19.88 5.61
CA SER A 28 -18.72 -19.86 6.54
C SER A 28 -17.86 -18.63 6.27
N THR A 29 -17.89 -17.66 7.18
CA THR A 29 -17.11 -16.41 7.10
C THR A 29 -15.91 -16.41 8.04
N GLY A 30 -15.42 -17.58 8.44
CA GLY A 30 -14.31 -17.75 9.40
C GLY A 30 -14.71 -17.45 10.85
N ILE A 31 -13.73 -17.54 11.76
CA ILE A 31 -13.96 -17.40 13.20
C ILE A 31 -12.84 -16.57 13.85
N SER A 32 -13.20 -15.52 14.59
CA SER A 32 -12.25 -14.79 15.43
C SER A 32 -12.05 -15.50 16.77
N VAL A 33 -10.79 -15.64 17.19
CA VAL A 33 -10.39 -16.29 18.45
C VAL A 33 -9.28 -15.50 19.13
N THR A 34 -9.10 -15.69 20.43
CA THR A 34 -7.94 -15.19 21.17
C THR A 34 -7.01 -16.34 21.56
N LEU A 35 -5.71 -16.08 21.50
CA LEU A 35 -4.67 -17.00 21.97
C LEU A 35 -3.55 -16.18 22.61
N ASN A 36 -3.34 -16.38 23.92
CA ASN A 36 -2.40 -15.60 24.74
C ASN A 36 -2.55 -14.08 24.51
N ASP A 37 -3.76 -13.57 24.64
CA ASP A 37 -4.12 -12.14 24.49
C ASP A 37 -3.89 -11.53 23.09
N VAL A 38 -3.58 -12.36 22.09
CA VAL A 38 -3.51 -11.95 20.68
C VAL A 38 -4.77 -12.42 19.96
N TYR A 39 -5.38 -11.53 19.19
CA TYR A 39 -6.54 -11.83 18.36
C TYR A 39 -6.11 -12.44 17.03
N TYR A 40 -6.79 -13.51 16.66
CA TYR A 40 -6.60 -14.24 15.42
C TYR A 40 -7.93 -14.47 14.72
N TYR A 41 -7.84 -14.68 13.41
CA TYR A 41 -8.93 -15.13 12.57
C TYR A 41 -8.55 -16.46 11.92
N ILE A 42 -9.41 -17.45 12.16
CA ILE A 42 -9.35 -18.77 11.53
C ILE A 42 -10.03 -18.66 10.18
N SER A 43 -9.26 -18.88 9.11
CA SER A 43 -9.77 -18.82 7.75
C SER A 43 -10.93 -19.79 7.54
N PRO A 44 -11.99 -19.42 6.79
CA PRO A 44 -12.98 -20.38 6.31
C PRO A 44 -12.42 -21.32 5.24
N LEU A 45 -11.25 -21.00 4.67
CA LEU A 45 -10.62 -21.73 3.58
C LEU A 45 -9.55 -22.68 4.15
N ALA A 46 -9.76 -23.98 3.95
CA ALA A 46 -8.83 -25.00 4.44
C ALA A 46 -7.50 -25.01 3.66
N ALA A 47 -6.39 -25.18 4.37
CA ALA A 47 -5.07 -25.38 3.76
C ALA A 47 -4.81 -26.84 3.35
N GLY A 48 -5.43 -27.78 4.06
CA GLY A 48 -5.26 -29.20 3.82
C GLY A 48 -5.73 -30.03 5.01
N LYS A 49 -5.45 -31.33 4.97
CA LYS A 49 -5.83 -32.28 6.02
C LYS A 49 -4.62 -33.07 6.50
N ILE A 50 -4.67 -33.44 7.77
CA ILE A 50 -3.75 -34.38 8.39
C ILE A 50 -4.55 -35.53 9.01
N ASN A 51 -3.92 -36.70 9.07
CA ASN A 51 -4.56 -37.88 9.62
C ASN A 51 -4.50 -37.85 11.16
N VAL A 52 -5.60 -37.42 11.79
CA VAL A 52 -5.70 -37.32 13.26
C VAL A 52 -6.13 -38.65 13.89
N VAL A 53 -6.45 -39.67 13.07
CA VAL A 53 -7.05 -40.97 13.48
C VAL A 53 -6.20 -41.76 14.49
N LYS A 54 -4.96 -41.35 14.77
CA LYS A 54 -4.06 -41.97 15.76
C LYS A 54 -3.75 -41.15 17.01
N SER A 55 -4.27 -39.93 17.20
CA SER A 55 -3.85 -39.09 18.34
C SER A 55 -5.00 -38.52 19.18
N SER A 56 -5.54 -39.33 20.08
CA SER A 56 -6.26 -38.85 21.30
C SER A 56 -5.42 -37.91 22.18
N LEU A 57 -4.14 -37.76 21.86
CA LEU A 57 -3.21 -36.84 22.51
C LEU A 57 -3.41 -35.39 22.07
N VAL A 58 -3.81 -35.14 20.80
CA VAL A 58 -4.02 -33.77 20.29
C VAL A 58 -5.28 -33.13 20.87
N SER A 59 -6.28 -33.93 21.23
CA SER A 59 -7.48 -33.41 21.92
C SER A 59 -7.18 -32.84 23.30
N ARG A 60 -6.02 -33.15 23.89
CA ARG A 60 -5.53 -32.60 25.18
C ARG A 60 -4.86 -31.23 25.03
N VAL A 61 -4.50 -30.83 23.81
CA VAL A 61 -4.07 -29.46 23.55
C VAL A 61 -5.27 -28.55 23.88
N PRO A 62 -5.10 -27.43 24.61
CA PRO A 62 -6.17 -26.47 24.81
C PRO A 62 -6.67 -25.91 23.48
N GLY A 63 -7.96 -25.62 23.37
CA GLY A 63 -8.46 -24.89 22.22
C GLY A 63 -9.91 -24.50 22.32
N VAL A 64 -10.43 -23.95 21.23
CA VAL A 64 -11.65 -23.15 21.21
C VAL A 64 -12.55 -23.67 20.10
N TYR A 65 -13.84 -23.89 20.40
CA TYR A 65 -14.85 -24.38 19.43
C TYR A 65 -14.42 -25.58 18.58
N GLY A 66 -13.70 -26.55 19.17
CA GLY A 66 -13.22 -27.75 18.46
C GLY A 66 -11.94 -27.56 17.64
N PHE A 67 -11.44 -26.32 17.55
CA PHE A 67 -10.15 -26.01 16.94
C PHE A 67 -9.02 -26.11 17.97
N ARG A 68 -7.83 -26.48 17.52
CA ARG A 68 -6.60 -26.54 18.32
C ARG A 68 -5.48 -25.79 17.63
N PRO A 69 -4.76 -24.89 18.32
CA PRO A 69 -3.59 -24.24 17.77
C PRO A 69 -2.45 -25.27 17.65
N VAL A 70 -1.91 -25.43 16.45
CA VAL A 70 -0.85 -26.40 16.15
C VAL A 70 0.19 -25.77 15.24
N THR A 71 1.35 -26.42 15.14
CA THR A 71 2.43 -25.99 14.25
C THR A 71 2.74 -27.09 13.25
N VAL A 72 2.93 -26.72 11.98
CA VAL A 72 3.44 -27.62 10.94
C VAL A 72 4.89 -27.24 10.63
N VAL A 73 5.78 -28.23 10.59
CA VAL A 73 7.19 -28.06 10.22
C VAL A 73 7.51 -29.01 9.07
N GLN A 74 7.75 -28.44 7.90
CA GLN A 74 8.24 -29.13 6.71
C GLN A 74 9.77 -29.12 6.64
N GLY A 75 10.33 -30.07 5.89
CA GLY A 75 11.76 -30.22 5.66
C GLY A 75 12.41 -31.26 6.59
N ALA A 76 13.69 -31.55 6.32
CA ALA A 76 14.49 -32.50 7.08
C ALA A 76 15.02 -31.86 8.39
N VAL A 77 14.11 -31.50 9.30
CA VAL A 77 14.43 -30.92 10.61
C VAL A 77 14.34 -32.00 11.69
N THR A 78 15.34 -32.10 12.57
CA THR A 78 15.31 -33.01 13.71
C THR A 78 14.59 -32.40 14.90
N THR A 79 14.08 -33.23 15.83
CA THR A 79 13.41 -32.75 17.05
C THR A 79 14.33 -31.87 17.92
N SER A 80 15.63 -32.14 17.93
CA SER A 80 16.63 -31.34 18.66
C SER A 80 16.85 -29.94 18.09
N ALA A 81 16.50 -29.71 16.83
CA ALA A 81 16.67 -28.40 16.15
C ALA A 81 15.43 -27.49 16.28
N LEU A 82 14.31 -28.00 16.82
CA LEU A 82 13.07 -27.24 16.97
C LEU A 82 13.22 -25.98 17.86
N PRO A 83 13.96 -25.99 18.99
CA PRO A 83 14.21 -24.79 19.79
C PRO A 83 14.78 -23.62 19.01
N ASP A 84 15.83 -23.86 18.23
CA ASP A 84 16.49 -22.82 17.44
C ASP A 84 15.60 -22.37 16.28
N LEU A 85 14.89 -23.31 15.64
CA LEU A 85 13.94 -23.00 14.58
C LEU A 85 12.82 -22.07 15.07
N PHE A 86 12.18 -22.39 16.20
CA PHE A 86 11.08 -21.60 16.74
C PHE A 86 11.56 -20.27 17.34
N SER A 87 12.78 -20.23 17.89
CA SER A 87 13.45 -18.98 18.26
C SER A 87 13.71 -18.06 17.07
N ASN A 88 13.98 -18.62 15.89
CA ASN A 88 14.08 -17.83 14.67
C ASN A 88 12.70 -17.40 14.16
N TRP A 89 11.70 -18.30 14.17
CA TRP A 89 10.36 -18.00 13.68
C TRP A 89 9.70 -16.85 14.44
N THR A 90 9.82 -16.79 15.77
CA THR A 90 9.26 -15.68 16.57
C THR A 90 9.91 -14.32 16.30
N LYS A 91 11.08 -14.28 15.64
CA LYS A 91 11.74 -13.03 15.22
C LYS A 91 11.29 -12.54 13.85
N ILE A 92 10.91 -13.47 12.97
CA ILE A 92 10.60 -13.17 11.56
C ILE A 92 9.12 -13.22 11.23
N ASP A 93 8.28 -13.77 12.12
CA ASP A 93 6.84 -13.89 11.95
C ASP A 93 6.10 -13.41 13.19
N ASP A 94 5.31 -12.37 13.01
CA ASP A 94 4.49 -11.73 14.04
C ASP A 94 3.15 -12.47 14.27
N VAL A 95 2.84 -13.50 13.49
CA VAL A 95 1.64 -14.34 13.69
C VAL A 95 1.96 -15.51 14.61
N PHE A 96 3.11 -16.16 14.40
CA PHE A 96 3.58 -17.29 15.19
C PHE A 96 3.97 -16.88 16.62
N GLN A 97 3.54 -17.69 17.59
CA GLN A 97 3.87 -17.53 19.00
C GLN A 97 3.81 -18.88 19.72
N SER A 98 4.23 -18.90 20.99
CA SER A 98 4.27 -20.11 21.83
C SER A 98 2.91 -20.81 21.98
N GLY A 99 1.79 -20.09 21.88
CA GLY A 99 0.45 -20.69 21.91
C GLY A 99 0.19 -21.75 20.84
N PHE A 100 0.91 -21.72 19.71
CA PHE A 100 0.80 -22.72 18.63
C PHE A 100 1.65 -23.97 18.85
N LEU A 101 2.44 -24.01 19.91
CA LEU A 101 3.37 -25.10 20.18
C LEU A 101 2.75 -26.28 20.94
N GLY A 102 1.46 -26.24 21.29
CA GLY A 102 0.81 -27.36 21.99
C GLY A 102 0.97 -28.71 21.28
N ALA A 103 0.89 -28.71 19.94
CA ALA A 103 1.29 -29.84 19.11
C ALA A 103 2.05 -29.40 17.86
N VAL A 104 3.10 -30.15 17.50
CA VAL A 104 3.98 -29.89 16.36
C VAL A 104 3.97 -31.11 15.43
N PHE A 105 3.53 -30.91 14.19
CA PHE A 105 3.58 -31.91 13.13
C PHE A 105 4.87 -31.73 12.32
N LEU A 106 5.76 -32.71 12.40
CA LEU A 106 7.11 -32.66 11.82
C LEU A 106 7.24 -33.65 10.67
N SER A 107 7.66 -33.17 9.49
CA SER A 107 7.94 -34.03 8.33
C SER A 107 9.27 -34.79 8.47
N GLY A 108 9.40 -35.96 7.83
CA GLY A 108 10.71 -36.59 7.60
C GLY A 108 11.18 -37.69 8.58
N GLY A 109 10.29 -38.49 9.18
CA GLY A 109 10.66 -39.74 9.87
C GLY A 109 11.39 -39.63 11.21
N HIS A 110 11.78 -38.41 11.63
CA HIS A 110 12.45 -38.14 12.91
C HIS A 110 11.49 -37.85 14.07
N ALA A 111 10.17 -37.87 13.85
CA ALA A 111 9.18 -37.73 14.92
C ALA A 111 9.11 -39.02 15.75
N SER A 112 9.83 -39.04 16.88
CA SER A 112 9.83 -40.17 17.80
C SER A 112 8.63 -40.12 18.75
N SER A 113 7.64 -40.99 18.48
CA SER A 113 6.71 -41.57 19.48
C SER A 113 5.62 -40.71 20.15
N GLY A 114 5.31 -39.49 19.70
CA GLY A 114 4.23 -38.71 20.33
C GLY A 114 4.53 -38.31 21.79
N LYS A 115 5.81 -38.06 22.08
CA LYS A 115 6.27 -37.57 23.39
C LYS A 115 6.33 -36.04 23.41
N HIS A 116 6.23 -35.49 24.61
CA HIS A 116 6.49 -34.08 24.83
C HIS A 116 7.99 -33.82 24.80
N VAL A 117 8.40 -32.81 24.03
CA VAL A 117 9.79 -32.35 23.93
C VAL A 117 9.78 -30.86 24.22
N THR A 118 10.76 -30.36 24.97
CA THR A 118 10.93 -28.91 25.11
C THR A 118 11.32 -28.32 23.77
N THR A 119 10.44 -27.51 23.18
CA THR A 119 10.67 -26.97 21.83
C THR A 119 10.86 -25.46 21.81
N TYR A 120 10.57 -24.71 22.86
CA TYR A 120 10.86 -23.27 22.91
C TYR A 120 10.78 -22.73 24.34
N GLY A 121 11.88 -22.18 24.87
CA GLY A 121 11.93 -21.73 26.26
C GLY A 121 11.54 -22.85 27.23
N SER A 122 10.50 -22.65 28.03
CA SER A 122 9.91 -23.65 28.93
C SER A 122 8.74 -24.45 28.33
N VAL A 123 8.36 -24.19 27.07
CA VAL A 123 7.21 -24.82 26.43
C VAL A 123 7.56 -26.24 25.99
N SER A 124 6.78 -27.20 26.48
CA SER A 124 6.87 -28.61 26.13
C SER A 124 5.75 -28.99 25.17
N SER A 125 6.12 -29.55 24.02
CA SER A 125 5.24 -29.69 22.86
C SER A 125 5.08 -31.15 22.47
N LEU A 126 3.84 -31.55 22.14
CA LEU A 126 3.57 -32.88 21.59
C LEU A 126 4.07 -32.96 20.13
N VAL A 127 5.16 -33.69 19.88
CA VAL A 127 5.71 -33.83 18.52
C VAL A 127 5.18 -35.08 17.82
N LEU A 128 4.55 -34.88 16.66
CA LEU A 128 3.87 -35.91 15.88
C LEU A 128 4.43 -35.98 14.45
N PRO A 129 4.44 -37.16 13.81
CA PRO A 129 4.84 -37.28 12.42
C PRO A 129 3.81 -36.59 11.50
N LEU A 130 4.30 -35.77 10.57
CA LEU A 130 3.51 -35.30 9.44
C LEU A 130 3.62 -36.30 8.29
N GLU A 131 2.50 -36.66 7.68
CA GLU A 131 2.49 -37.60 6.55
C GLU A 131 3.26 -37.02 5.34
N SER A 132 4.09 -37.85 4.71
CA SER A 132 5.08 -37.42 3.70
C SER A 132 4.49 -36.84 2.41
N LYS A 133 3.19 -37.00 2.16
CA LYS A 133 2.50 -36.51 0.95
C LYS A 133 1.84 -35.14 1.13
N THR A 134 1.84 -34.57 2.34
CA THR A 134 1.10 -33.34 2.63
C THR A 134 1.88 -32.10 2.14
N LYS A 135 1.36 -31.39 1.14
CA LYS A 135 1.94 -30.15 0.58
C LYS A 135 1.58 -28.90 1.40
N LEU A 136 1.60 -29.00 2.72
CA LEU A 136 1.28 -27.88 3.62
C LEU A 136 2.53 -27.04 3.89
N PRO A 137 2.49 -25.72 3.77
CA PRO A 137 3.59 -24.87 4.22
C PRO A 137 3.88 -25.01 5.72
N SER A 138 5.13 -24.76 6.11
CA SER A 138 5.47 -24.58 7.53
C SER A 138 4.73 -23.40 8.14
N GLY A 139 4.39 -23.46 9.43
CA GLY A 139 3.80 -22.34 10.16
C GLY A 139 2.72 -22.74 11.18
N PRO A 140 2.08 -21.75 11.82
CA PRO A 140 0.97 -21.95 12.75
C PRO A 140 -0.31 -22.30 12.01
N TYR A 141 -1.18 -23.13 12.58
CA TYR A 141 -2.50 -23.44 12.04
C TYR A 141 -3.50 -23.65 13.17
N PHE A 142 -4.78 -23.56 12.85
CA PHE A 142 -5.83 -24.16 13.66
C PHE A 142 -6.28 -25.49 13.06
N LEU A 143 -6.19 -26.55 13.84
CA LEU A 143 -6.65 -27.90 13.50
C LEU A 143 -8.06 -28.12 14.00
N GLU A 144 -8.99 -28.44 13.10
CA GLU A 144 -10.28 -29.00 13.46
C GLU A 144 -10.11 -30.51 13.74
N VAL A 145 -10.20 -30.88 15.02
CA VAL A 145 -9.84 -32.24 15.47
C VAL A 145 -10.79 -33.31 14.92
N SER A 146 -12.06 -32.98 14.70
CA SER A 146 -13.09 -33.91 14.21
C SER A 146 -12.84 -34.35 12.76
N THR A 147 -12.30 -33.46 11.93
CA THR A 147 -12.11 -33.71 10.49
C THR A 147 -10.64 -33.88 10.09
N GLY A 148 -9.72 -33.45 10.96
CA GLY A 148 -8.30 -33.35 10.66
C GLY A 148 -7.92 -32.21 9.74
N THR A 149 -8.83 -31.26 9.51
CA THR A 149 -8.61 -30.13 8.60
C THR A 149 -7.80 -29.04 9.27
N LEU A 150 -6.80 -28.52 8.56
CA LEU A 150 -5.97 -27.40 8.99
C LEU A 150 -6.40 -26.13 8.27
N TYR A 151 -6.58 -25.07 9.05
CA TYR A 151 -6.97 -23.76 8.58
C TYR A 151 -5.82 -22.77 8.82
N PRO A 152 -5.42 -21.99 7.80
CA PRO A 152 -4.49 -20.88 7.99
C PRO A 152 -5.03 -19.91 9.03
N VAL A 153 -4.10 -19.28 9.74
CA VAL A 153 -4.39 -18.27 10.74
C VAL A 153 -3.91 -16.91 10.28
N TYR A 154 -4.74 -15.90 10.54
CA TYR A 154 -4.44 -14.50 10.31
C TYR A 154 -4.38 -13.80 11.65
N ARG A 155 -3.29 -13.07 11.94
CA ARG A 155 -3.26 -12.19 13.12
C ARG A 155 -4.10 -10.95 12.82
N LEU A 156 -4.95 -10.58 13.76
CA LEU A 156 -5.80 -9.40 13.63
C LEU A 156 -5.09 -8.18 14.24
N TYR A 157 -5.06 -7.10 13.46
CA TYR A 157 -4.53 -5.79 13.85
C TYR A 157 -5.62 -4.73 13.72
N ASP A 158 -5.62 -3.78 14.64
CA ASP A 158 -6.48 -2.59 14.59
C ASP A 158 -5.91 -1.56 13.60
N ASP A 159 -6.71 -1.09 12.64
CA ASP A 159 -6.34 0.01 11.73
C ASP A 159 -6.52 1.37 12.42
N PHE A 160 -5.75 1.62 13.48
CA PHE A 160 -5.86 2.84 14.29
C PHE A 160 -5.60 4.12 13.48
N SER A 161 -4.84 4.06 12.38
CA SER A 161 -4.61 5.21 11.49
C SER A 161 -5.76 5.44 10.51
N GLY A 162 -6.73 4.51 10.43
CA GLY A 162 -7.83 4.55 9.45
C GLY A 162 -7.36 4.56 8.00
N SER A 163 -6.29 3.83 7.69
CA SER A 163 -5.64 3.80 6.37
C SER A 163 -6.35 2.91 5.34
N PHE A 164 -7.12 1.92 5.80
CA PHE A 164 -7.73 0.92 4.94
C PHE A 164 -9.20 1.24 4.69
N THR A 165 -9.65 1.02 3.45
CA THR A 165 -11.07 0.99 3.11
C THR A 165 -11.64 -0.40 3.43
N GLU A 166 -10.86 -1.45 3.18
CA GLU A 166 -11.30 -2.83 3.36
C GLU A 166 -10.12 -3.77 3.67
N SER A 167 -10.36 -4.74 4.55
CA SER A 167 -9.43 -5.81 4.91
C SER A 167 -9.76 -7.03 4.05
N LEU A 168 -8.75 -7.69 3.50
CA LEU A 168 -8.96 -8.73 2.48
C LEU A 168 -8.41 -10.08 2.90
N LEU A 169 -9.15 -11.13 2.53
CA LEU A 169 -8.68 -12.51 2.53
C LEU A 169 -8.44 -12.94 1.07
N GLN A 170 -7.23 -13.40 0.77
CA GLN A 170 -6.92 -14.00 -0.52
C GLN A 170 -7.36 -15.48 -0.56
N THR A 171 -8.09 -15.87 -1.61
CA THR A 171 -8.54 -17.24 -1.83
C THR A 171 -7.43 -18.09 -2.47
N PRO A 172 -7.48 -19.43 -2.34
CA PRO A 172 -6.56 -20.33 -3.06
C PRO A 172 -6.57 -20.15 -4.58
N GLU A 173 -7.69 -19.70 -5.14
CA GLU A 173 -7.89 -19.42 -6.56
C GLU A 173 -7.23 -18.09 -7.01
N GLY A 174 -6.72 -17.30 -6.07
CA GLY A 174 -6.07 -16.02 -6.34
C GLY A 174 -7.03 -14.82 -6.44
N THR A 175 -8.31 -15.02 -6.14
CA THR A 175 -9.30 -13.96 -5.95
C THR A 175 -9.29 -13.47 -4.49
N PHE A 176 -10.13 -12.49 -4.18
CA PHE A 176 -10.21 -11.90 -2.85
C PHE A 176 -11.65 -11.89 -2.36
N GLN A 177 -11.81 -11.84 -1.05
CA GLN A 177 -13.08 -11.55 -0.38
C GLN A 177 -12.84 -10.62 0.81
N PRO A 178 -13.79 -9.74 1.15
CA PRO A 178 -13.72 -8.95 2.37
C PRO A 178 -13.61 -9.83 3.62
N MET A 179 -12.69 -9.49 4.53
CA MET A 179 -12.53 -10.19 5.79
C MET A 179 -13.56 -9.68 6.80
N SER A 180 -14.47 -10.58 7.22
CA SER A 180 -15.44 -10.30 8.27
C SER A 180 -14.87 -10.67 9.64
N ALA A 181 -13.92 -9.88 10.13
CA ALA A 181 -13.31 -10.05 11.45
C ALA A 181 -13.26 -8.71 12.18
N GLN A 182 -13.46 -8.73 13.50
CA GLN A 182 -13.33 -7.53 14.34
C GLN A 182 -12.63 -7.87 15.65
N ILE A 183 -11.68 -7.03 16.06
CA ILE A 183 -11.14 -7.04 17.42
C ILE A 183 -12.20 -6.42 18.34
N PRO A 184 -12.66 -7.12 19.39
CA PRO A 184 -13.58 -6.55 20.37
C PRO A 184 -13.06 -5.21 20.94
N GLY A 185 -13.90 -4.17 20.85
CA GLY A 185 -13.57 -2.82 21.33
C GLY A 185 -12.62 -2.01 20.43
N SER A 186 -12.25 -2.51 19.25
CA SER A 186 -11.59 -1.68 18.23
C SER A 186 -12.56 -0.62 17.71
N ALA A 187 -12.07 0.62 17.62
CA ALA A 187 -12.80 1.77 17.08
C ALA A 187 -12.67 1.88 15.55
N SER A 188 -11.85 1.04 14.94
CA SER A 188 -11.50 1.07 13.52
C SER A 188 -11.74 -0.27 12.84
N LEU A 189 -11.47 -0.32 11.53
CA LEU A 189 -11.41 -1.57 10.77
C LEU A 189 -10.33 -2.48 11.36
N THR A 190 -10.58 -3.79 11.36
CA THR A 190 -9.57 -4.79 11.68
C THR A 190 -8.92 -5.35 10.40
N VAL A 191 -7.59 -5.36 10.33
CA VAL A 191 -6.81 -5.97 9.24
C VAL A 191 -6.26 -7.32 9.67
N GLY A 192 -6.55 -8.37 8.91
CA GLY A 192 -5.99 -9.70 9.14
C GLY A 192 -4.76 -9.95 8.27
N VAL A 193 -3.64 -10.35 8.87
CA VAL A 193 -2.40 -10.62 8.12
C VAL A 193 -1.97 -12.09 8.25
N PRO A 194 -1.59 -12.74 7.14
CA PRO A 194 -1.18 -14.15 7.16
C PRO A 194 0.21 -14.33 7.77
N SER A 195 0.49 -15.52 8.31
CA SER A 195 1.84 -15.89 8.75
C SER A 195 2.82 -15.84 7.58
N ARG A 196 3.98 -15.21 7.77
CA ARG A 196 5.07 -15.13 6.79
C ARG A 196 5.69 -16.50 6.52
N LEU A 197 5.57 -17.42 7.48
CA LEU A 197 6.12 -18.77 7.41
C LEU A 197 5.46 -19.65 6.34
N TYR A 198 4.23 -19.31 5.95
CA TYR A 198 3.54 -20.01 4.86
C TYR A 198 4.22 -19.83 3.50
N TYR A 199 5.15 -18.88 3.39
CA TYR A 199 5.72 -18.47 2.13
C TYR A 199 7.23 -18.65 2.15
N THR A 200 7.77 -19.23 1.08
CA THR A 200 9.21 -19.36 0.87
C THR A 200 9.60 -18.54 -0.35
N ARG A 201 10.51 -17.59 -0.16
CA ARG A 201 11.06 -16.80 -1.27
C ARG A 201 11.86 -17.70 -2.20
N THR A 202 11.58 -17.56 -3.50
CA THR A 202 12.29 -18.27 -4.56
C THR A 202 12.57 -17.32 -5.70
N THR A 203 13.38 -17.73 -6.68
CA THR A 203 13.61 -16.92 -7.89
C THR A 203 12.33 -16.65 -8.68
N LYS A 204 11.34 -17.56 -8.63
CA LYS A 204 10.02 -17.39 -9.27
C LYS A 204 9.03 -16.60 -8.44
N LYS A 205 9.17 -16.62 -7.11
CA LYS A 205 8.33 -15.87 -6.16
C LYS A 205 9.20 -14.97 -5.28
N PRO A 206 9.80 -13.91 -5.85
CA PRO A 206 10.73 -13.05 -5.12
C PRO A 206 10.03 -12.23 -4.01
N LEU A 207 8.71 -12.04 -4.10
CA LEU A 207 7.91 -11.28 -3.14
C LEU A 207 7.17 -12.18 -2.13
N ALA A 208 7.46 -13.48 -2.13
CA ALA A 208 6.81 -14.43 -1.23
C ALA A 208 6.89 -13.97 0.24
N GLY A 209 5.73 -13.89 0.89
CA GLY A 209 5.59 -13.51 2.29
C GLY A 209 5.64 -12.01 2.58
N LEU A 210 5.87 -11.16 1.56
CA LEU A 210 5.69 -9.72 1.71
C LEU A 210 4.20 -9.38 1.74
N ARG A 211 3.79 -8.55 2.69
CA ARG A 211 2.44 -8.05 2.86
C ARG A 211 2.31 -6.69 2.19
N VAL A 212 1.28 -6.55 1.37
CA VAL A 212 1.11 -5.42 0.46
C VAL A 212 -0.28 -4.80 0.62
N GLY A 213 -0.31 -3.48 0.81
CA GLY A 213 -1.52 -2.69 0.72
C GLY A 213 -1.68 -2.14 -0.69
N VAL A 214 -2.92 -2.04 -1.17
CA VAL A 214 -3.19 -1.56 -2.54
C VAL A 214 -4.17 -0.41 -2.46
N LYS A 215 -3.82 0.74 -3.04
CA LYS A 215 -4.73 1.89 -3.13
C LYS A 215 -6.07 1.47 -3.77
N ASP A 216 -7.18 1.95 -3.23
CA ASP A 216 -8.54 1.59 -3.68
C ASP A 216 -8.97 2.30 -4.97
N ILE A 217 -8.13 2.15 -6.00
CA ILE A 217 -8.38 2.50 -7.40
C ILE A 217 -7.98 1.37 -8.36
N TYR A 218 -7.32 0.33 -7.85
CA TYR A 218 -6.89 -0.84 -8.59
C TYR A 218 -7.94 -1.94 -8.43
N HIS A 219 -8.38 -2.54 -9.53
CA HIS A 219 -9.33 -3.65 -9.45
C HIS A 219 -8.66 -4.93 -8.93
N LEU A 220 -9.37 -5.61 -8.03
CA LEU A 220 -9.04 -6.93 -7.50
C LEU A 220 -10.23 -7.86 -7.68
N ALA A 221 -10.03 -9.03 -8.28
CA ALA A 221 -11.10 -9.99 -8.53
C ALA A 221 -11.78 -10.43 -7.22
N GLY A 222 -13.11 -10.35 -7.16
CA GLY A 222 -13.95 -10.72 -6.01
C GLY A 222 -14.14 -9.61 -4.96
N VAL A 223 -13.70 -8.38 -5.24
CA VAL A 223 -13.78 -7.25 -4.30
C VAL A 223 -14.36 -6.02 -4.99
N LYS A 224 -15.19 -5.26 -4.25
CA LYS A 224 -15.72 -3.97 -4.70
C LYS A 224 -14.68 -2.87 -4.49
N GLY A 225 -14.51 -1.98 -5.47
CA GLY A 225 -13.69 -0.78 -5.31
C GLY A 225 -14.55 0.42 -4.90
N SER A 226 -14.03 1.32 -4.06
CA SER A 226 -14.74 2.56 -3.72
C SER A 226 -14.31 3.77 -4.54
N ASN A 227 -13.06 3.80 -5.03
CA ASN A 227 -12.45 5.00 -5.60
C ASN A 227 -12.57 6.25 -4.70
N GLY A 228 -12.70 6.06 -3.37
CA GLY A 228 -12.94 7.14 -2.41
C GLY A 228 -14.35 7.73 -2.46
N ASN A 229 -15.33 7.04 -3.07
CA ASN A 229 -16.72 7.50 -3.17
C ASN A 229 -17.72 6.40 -2.74
N ARG A 230 -18.64 6.73 -1.83
CA ARG A 230 -19.62 5.77 -1.29
C ARG A 230 -20.70 5.41 -2.30
N ALA A 231 -21.11 6.35 -3.14
CA ALA A 231 -22.09 6.08 -4.19
C ALA A 231 -21.51 5.12 -5.24
N TRP A 232 -20.23 5.29 -5.61
CA TRP A 232 -19.51 4.35 -6.47
C TRP A 232 -19.46 2.94 -5.86
N TYR A 233 -19.02 2.83 -4.60
CA TYR A 233 -18.95 1.55 -3.90
C TYR A 233 -20.29 0.81 -3.87
N ASN A 234 -21.41 1.53 -3.72
CA ASN A 234 -22.75 0.93 -3.67
C ASN A 234 -23.31 0.61 -5.06
N LEU A 235 -22.97 1.39 -6.08
CA LEU A 235 -23.48 1.25 -7.43
C LEU A 235 -22.90 0.03 -8.16
N TYR A 236 -21.58 -0.14 -8.13
CA TYR A 236 -20.89 -1.15 -8.91
C TYR A 236 -20.76 -2.48 -8.15
N PRO A 237 -20.81 -3.64 -8.83
CA PRO A 237 -20.57 -4.95 -8.21
C PRO A 237 -19.08 -5.16 -7.90
N GLU A 238 -18.74 -6.34 -7.39
CA GLU A 238 -17.35 -6.79 -7.27
C GLU A 238 -16.66 -6.81 -8.64
N ASN A 239 -15.36 -6.50 -8.65
CA ASN A 239 -14.57 -6.60 -9.87
C ASN A 239 -14.39 -8.07 -10.27
N ASN A 240 -14.52 -8.36 -11.56
CA ASN A 240 -14.38 -9.72 -12.09
C ASN A 240 -12.91 -10.12 -12.31
N VAL A 241 -12.02 -9.14 -12.43
CA VAL A 241 -10.60 -9.35 -12.77
C VAL A 241 -9.70 -8.51 -11.87
N THR A 242 -8.48 -8.99 -11.68
CA THR A 242 -7.39 -8.24 -11.04
C THR A 242 -6.56 -7.55 -12.11
N GLY A 243 -6.30 -6.25 -11.94
CA GLY A 243 -5.51 -5.49 -12.90
C GLY A 243 -4.07 -6.01 -13.05
N PRO A 244 -3.45 -5.90 -14.24
CA PRO A 244 -2.16 -6.52 -14.56
C PRO A 244 -1.03 -6.03 -13.66
N ALA A 245 -1.03 -4.77 -13.23
CA ALA A 245 -0.02 -4.24 -12.33
C ALA A 245 0.01 -4.99 -10.98
N ILE A 246 -1.16 -5.30 -10.42
CA ILE A 246 -1.28 -6.01 -9.14
C ILE A 246 -1.16 -7.52 -9.34
N GLN A 247 -1.70 -8.06 -10.44
CA GLN A 247 -1.59 -9.50 -10.74
C GLN A 247 -0.12 -9.95 -10.80
N ARG A 248 0.78 -9.15 -11.38
CA ARG A 248 2.23 -9.43 -11.40
C ARG A 248 2.81 -9.61 -9.99
N LEU A 249 2.39 -8.78 -9.03
CA LEU A 249 2.85 -8.89 -7.64
C LEU A 249 2.34 -10.17 -6.99
N ILE A 250 1.06 -10.50 -7.20
CA ILE A 250 0.42 -11.72 -6.69
C ILE A 250 1.13 -12.97 -7.23
N ASP A 251 1.39 -13.01 -8.55
CA ASP A 251 2.08 -14.12 -9.21
C ASP A 251 3.49 -14.32 -8.64
N ALA A 252 4.16 -13.23 -8.28
CA ALA A 252 5.46 -13.22 -7.61
C ALA A 252 5.41 -13.55 -6.10
N GLY A 253 4.23 -13.86 -5.55
CA GLY A 253 4.03 -14.33 -4.19
C GLY A 253 3.71 -13.25 -3.15
N ALA A 254 3.50 -11.99 -3.55
CA ALA A 254 3.05 -10.94 -2.64
C ALA A 254 1.66 -11.26 -2.05
N GLN A 255 1.45 -10.90 -0.79
CA GLN A 255 0.19 -11.12 -0.08
C GLN A 255 -0.55 -9.79 0.05
N ILE A 256 -1.65 -9.63 -0.68
CA ILE A 256 -2.47 -8.43 -0.58
C ILE A 256 -3.34 -8.54 0.68
N VAL A 257 -3.21 -7.58 1.59
CA VAL A 257 -3.88 -7.62 2.91
C VAL A 257 -5.08 -6.68 3.01
N GLY A 258 -5.21 -5.72 2.10
CA GLY A 258 -6.31 -4.78 2.13
C GLY A 258 -6.24 -3.70 1.04
N LEU A 259 -7.39 -3.07 0.81
CA LEU A 259 -7.52 -1.86 0.01
C LEU A 259 -7.32 -0.62 0.89
N GLN A 260 -6.57 0.35 0.38
CA GLN A 260 -6.13 1.53 1.12
C GLN A 260 -6.78 2.79 0.59
N LYS A 261 -7.19 3.67 1.50
CA LYS A 261 -7.99 4.86 1.16
C LYS A 261 -7.26 5.79 0.20
N PRO A 262 -7.86 6.07 -0.98
CA PRO A 262 -7.49 7.19 -1.81
C PRO A 262 -8.32 8.42 -1.42
N SER A 263 -7.83 9.61 -1.75
CA SER A 263 -8.74 10.77 -1.90
C SER A 263 -9.64 10.57 -3.12
N GLN A 264 -10.79 11.24 -3.16
CA GLN A 264 -11.87 10.85 -4.05
C GLN A 264 -11.48 10.96 -5.54
N PHE A 265 -11.65 9.85 -6.27
CA PHE A 265 -11.22 9.68 -7.66
C PHE A 265 -9.75 10.09 -7.90
N ALA A 266 -8.89 9.82 -6.92
CA ALA A 266 -7.48 10.17 -6.91
C ALA A 266 -7.19 11.69 -7.03
N ASN A 267 -8.17 12.55 -6.80
CA ASN A 267 -8.00 14.01 -6.81
C ASN A 267 -7.32 14.46 -5.54
N GLY A 268 -6.21 15.21 -5.63
CA GLY A 268 -5.60 15.81 -4.44
C GLY A 268 -6.61 16.65 -3.64
N GLU A 269 -6.73 16.33 -2.35
CA GLU A 269 -7.62 16.87 -1.33
C GLU A 269 -6.82 17.08 -0.04
N GLU A 270 -7.25 18.04 0.80
CA GLU A 270 -6.70 18.25 2.15
C GLU A 270 -7.61 17.56 3.18
N ALA A 271 -7.06 16.93 4.21
CA ALA A 271 -7.72 16.05 5.19
C ALA A 271 -8.82 16.68 6.07
N THR A 272 -9.20 17.92 5.75
CA THR A 272 -10.17 18.76 6.45
C THR A 272 -11.56 18.58 5.82
N ALA A 273 -12.29 19.65 5.55
CA ALA A 273 -13.65 19.62 5.02
C ALA A 273 -13.76 19.05 3.60
N ASP A 274 -12.66 18.83 2.88
CA ASP A 274 -12.69 18.25 1.54
C ASP A 274 -13.09 16.76 1.56
N TRP A 275 -12.72 16.01 2.60
CA TRP A 275 -13.01 14.57 2.72
C TRP A 275 -14.35 14.33 3.42
N VAL A 276 -15.43 14.28 2.65
CA VAL A 276 -16.79 14.12 3.19
C VAL A 276 -17.23 12.66 3.17
N ASP A 277 -16.95 11.93 2.09
CA ASP A 277 -17.50 10.58 1.87
C ASP A 277 -16.78 9.51 2.71
N TYR A 278 -15.45 9.50 2.67
CA TYR A 278 -14.60 8.72 3.55
C TYR A 278 -13.72 9.66 4.35
N HIS A 279 -13.47 9.36 5.61
CA HIS A 279 -12.58 10.19 6.41
C HIS A 279 -11.11 9.93 6.03
N SER A 280 -10.35 11.01 5.82
CA SER A 280 -8.90 10.93 5.57
C SER A 280 -8.17 10.15 6.67
N PRO A 281 -7.18 9.30 6.30
CA PRO A 281 -6.29 8.65 7.26
C PRO A 281 -5.55 9.65 8.16
N PHE A 282 -5.07 9.16 9.30
CA PHE A 282 -4.22 9.92 10.21
C PHE A 282 -2.75 9.70 9.89
N ASN A 283 -1.99 10.78 9.76
CA ASN A 283 -0.54 10.72 9.67
C ASN A 283 0.03 10.42 11.07
N PRO A 284 0.73 9.29 11.30
CA PRO A 284 1.25 8.96 12.63
C PRO A 284 2.41 9.86 13.09
N ARG A 285 3.00 10.68 12.20
CA ARG A 285 4.16 11.53 12.50
C ARG A 285 3.80 12.75 13.35
N GLY A 286 4.77 13.24 14.10
CA GLY A 286 4.63 14.36 15.03
C GLY A 286 3.47 14.14 15.99
N ASP A 287 2.54 15.09 16.00
CA ASP A 287 1.34 15.09 16.85
C ASP A 287 0.26 14.06 16.45
N GLY A 288 0.39 13.37 15.31
CA GLY A 288 -0.63 12.43 14.83
C GLY A 288 -1.77 13.08 14.05
N TYR A 289 -1.74 14.41 13.86
CA TYR A 289 -2.81 15.20 13.24
C TYR A 289 -2.33 15.98 12.01
N GLN A 290 -1.15 15.67 11.47
CA GLN A 290 -0.73 16.20 10.18
C GLN A 290 -1.60 15.67 9.04
N ASP A 291 -1.76 16.48 8.00
CA ASP A 291 -2.27 16.03 6.71
C ASP A 291 -1.38 14.88 6.18
N PRO A 292 -1.95 13.72 5.79
CA PRO A 292 -1.19 12.59 5.26
C PRO A 292 -0.77 12.79 3.79
N SER A 293 -1.09 13.94 3.20
CA SER A 293 -1.08 14.25 1.78
C SER A 293 -1.96 13.30 0.97
N SER A 294 -2.11 13.57 -0.32
CA SER A 294 -3.07 12.91 -1.20
C SER A 294 -2.50 12.69 -2.61
N SER A 295 -2.99 11.73 -3.40
CA SER A 295 -4.16 10.90 -3.17
C SER A 295 -3.87 9.49 -2.68
N SER A 296 -2.62 9.06 -2.51
CA SER A 296 -2.31 7.75 -1.92
C SER A 296 -2.17 7.84 -0.39
N SER A 297 -3.14 8.50 0.25
CA SER A 297 -3.11 8.87 1.68
C SER A 297 -3.03 7.65 2.59
N GLY A 298 -3.87 6.63 2.34
CA GLY A 298 -3.86 5.39 3.13
C GLY A 298 -2.57 4.60 2.94
N ALA A 299 -1.99 4.63 1.74
CA ALA A 299 -0.71 3.98 1.46
C ALA A 299 0.44 4.62 2.26
N GLY A 300 0.51 5.96 2.28
CA GLY A 300 1.53 6.67 3.06
C GLY A 300 1.38 6.45 4.57
N ALA A 301 0.17 6.68 5.09
CA ALA A 301 -0.12 6.54 6.52
C ALA A 301 0.13 5.11 7.02
N SER A 302 -0.37 4.09 6.32
CA SER A 302 -0.17 2.69 6.72
C SER A 302 1.31 2.29 6.78
N ILE A 303 2.14 2.73 5.83
CA ILE A 303 3.57 2.44 5.82
C ILE A 303 4.30 3.19 6.93
N ALA A 304 3.81 4.33 7.41
CA ALA A 304 4.37 4.97 8.59
C ALA A 304 3.81 4.44 9.92
N SER A 305 2.66 3.74 9.90
CA SER A 305 1.95 3.26 11.11
C SER A 305 2.20 1.80 11.45
N TYR A 306 2.40 0.93 10.45
CA TYR A 306 2.30 -0.52 10.63
C TYR A 306 3.59 -1.27 10.26
N ASP A 307 4.26 -1.83 11.27
CA ASP A 307 5.47 -2.65 11.08
C ASP A 307 5.18 -3.93 10.32
N TRP A 308 3.97 -4.47 10.45
CA TRP A 308 3.54 -5.70 9.79
C TRP A 308 3.32 -5.52 8.28
N LEU A 309 3.29 -4.29 7.76
CA LEU A 309 3.11 -3.98 6.33
C LEU A 309 4.46 -3.64 5.69
N ASP A 310 4.80 -4.27 4.57
CA ASP A 310 6.13 -4.13 3.95
C ASP A 310 6.18 -3.07 2.84
N LEU A 311 5.15 -3.04 1.99
CA LEU A 311 5.02 -2.07 0.90
C LEU A 311 3.55 -1.75 0.62
N ALA A 312 3.32 -0.59 0.01
CA ALA A 312 2.02 -0.19 -0.49
C ALA A 312 2.11 0.21 -1.96
N VAL A 313 1.09 -0.13 -2.74
CA VAL A 313 0.95 0.29 -4.14
C VAL A 313 0.09 1.54 -4.19
N GLY A 314 0.66 2.63 -4.70
CA GLY A 314 -0.02 3.90 -4.92
C GLY A 314 -0.11 4.25 -6.41
N SER A 315 -0.64 5.43 -6.71
CA SER A 315 -0.57 6.02 -8.05
C SER A 315 -0.12 7.48 -7.97
N ASP A 316 0.57 7.96 -9.01
CA ASP A 316 1.07 9.32 -9.10
C ASP A 316 0.79 9.94 -10.48
N THR A 317 -0.27 10.75 -10.53
CA THR A 317 -0.60 11.63 -11.66
C THR A 317 0.05 13.01 -11.50
N GLY A 318 0.25 13.43 -10.26
CA GLY A 318 0.63 14.79 -9.92
C GLY A 318 1.46 14.97 -8.64
N GLY A 319 1.91 13.90 -8.00
CA GLY A 319 2.54 13.92 -6.69
C GLY A 319 1.87 12.98 -5.69
N SER A 320 0.91 12.16 -6.14
CA SER A 320 0.09 11.35 -5.24
C SER A 320 0.79 10.16 -4.60
N ILE A 321 2.04 9.86 -4.98
CA ILE A 321 2.96 9.02 -4.19
C ILE A 321 3.96 9.89 -3.45
N ARG A 322 4.50 10.92 -4.13
CA ARG A 322 5.59 11.73 -3.62
C ARG A 322 5.19 12.60 -2.41
N GLY A 323 4.04 13.24 -2.47
CA GLY A 323 3.45 14.02 -1.36
C GLY A 323 3.27 13.15 -0.10
N PRO A 324 2.50 12.05 -0.16
CA PRO A 324 2.37 11.14 0.97
C PRO A 324 3.70 10.58 1.47
N SER A 325 4.64 10.26 0.58
CA SER A 325 5.97 9.77 0.99
C SER A 325 6.78 10.85 1.73
N GLY A 326 6.72 12.09 1.26
CA GLY A 326 7.44 13.23 1.83
C GLY A 326 6.96 13.59 3.23
N VAL A 327 5.65 13.73 3.44
CA VAL A 327 5.08 14.11 4.75
C VAL A 327 5.10 12.97 5.78
N GLN A 328 5.23 11.72 5.31
CA GLN A 328 5.36 10.53 6.16
C GLN A 328 6.80 10.11 6.42
N GLY A 329 7.77 10.74 5.73
CA GLY A 329 9.19 10.40 5.87
C GLY A 329 9.51 8.98 5.44
N ILE A 330 8.97 8.54 4.30
CA ILE A 330 9.19 7.20 3.74
C ILE A 330 9.68 7.29 2.30
N PHE A 331 10.18 6.18 1.76
CA PHE A 331 10.54 6.12 0.35
C PHE A 331 9.29 6.00 -0.52
N GLY A 332 9.33 6.60 -1.71
CA GLY A 332 8.32 6.38 -2.73
C GLY A 332 8.78 6.74 -4.13
N ASN A 333 8.16 6.16 -5.16
CA ASN A 333 8.49 6.45 -6.55
C ASN A 333 7.27 6.77 -7.40
N ARG A 334 7.37 7.89 -8.13
CA ARG A 334 6.73 8.03 -9.43
C ARG A 334 7.70 7.44 -10.48
N PRO A 335 7.40 6.28 -11.09
CA PRO A 335 8.30 5.73 -12.10
C PRO A 335 8.30 6.56 -13.39
N SER A 336 9.17 6.19 -14.33
CA SER A 336 9.05 6.59 -15.73
C SER A 336 7.63 6.32 -16.23
N HIS A 337 7.05 7.27 -16.96
CA HIS A 337 5.69 7.07 -17.50
C HIS A 337 5.67 5.93 -18.52
N GLY A 338 4.69 5.04 -18.39
CA GLY A 338 4.47 3.89 -19.29
C GLY A 338 5.18 2.58 -18.91
N LEU A 339 5.78 2.45 -17.72
CA LEU A 339 6.48 1.20 -17.35
C LEU A 339 5.55 -0.02 -17.17
N VAL A 340 4.29 0.17 -16.78
CA VAL A 340 3.29 -0.89 -16.61
C VAL A 340 1.95 -0.45 -17.20
N PRO A 341 1.20 -1.37 -17.82
CA PRO A 341 -0.18 -1.09 -18.22
C PRO A 341 -1.06 -0.78 -17.01
N LEU A 342 -1.94 0.20 -17.15
CA LEU A 342 -2.90 0.63 -16.13
C LEU A 342 -4.33 0.23 -16.49
N ASP A 343 -4.50 -0.84 -17.27
CA ASP A 343 -5.80 -1.49 -17.44
C ASP A 343 -6.36 -1.86 -16.06
N GLU A 344 -7.68 -1.74 -15.89
CA GLU A 344 -8.36 -2.04 -14.61
C GLU A 344 -7.86 -1.19 -13.43
N VAL A 345 -7.44 0.05 -13.72
CA VAL A 345 -7.13 1.10 -12.75
C VAL A 345 -7.97 2.32 -13.09
N MET A 346 -8.68 2.90 -12.10
CA MET A 346 -9.48 4.10 -12.30
C MET A 346 -8.57 5.28 -12.72
N PRO A 347 -8.81 5.90 -13.89
CA PRO A 347 -7.91 6.93 -14.43
C PRO A 347 -8.21 8.32 -13.87
N LEU A 348 -7.16 9.10 -13.64
CA LEU A 348 -7.27 10.56 -13.45
C LEU A 348 -6.86 11.27 -14.75
N SER A 349 -5.70 10.92 -15.30
CA SER A 349 -5.31 11.31 -16.66
C SER A 349 -4.33 10.31 -17.24
N THR A 350 -4.76 9.60 -18.28
CA THR A 350 -3.95 8.56 -18.95
C THR A 350 -2.62 9.09 -19.49
N ALA A 351 -2.55 10.37 -19.85
CA ALA A 351 -1.34 11.04 -20.30
C ALA A 351 -0.27 11.24 -19.20
N LEU A 352 -0.65 11.07 -17.92
CA LEU A 352 0.17 11.43 -16.76
C LEU A 352 0.27 10.31 -15.71
N ASP A 353 -0.74 9.45 -15.62
CA ASP A 353 -0.90 8.42 -14.58
C ASP A 353 0.25 7.42 -14.57
N THR A 354 0.72 7.09 -13.36
CA THR A 354 1.75 6.06 -13.13
C THR A 354 1.42 5.25 -11.88
N ALA A 355 1.83 3.98 -11.85
CA ALA A 355 1.74 3.10 -10.68
C ALA A 355 3.11 2.92 -10.02
N GLY A 356 3.19 3.10 -8.71
CA GLY A 356 4.45 3.03 -7.97
C GLY A 356 4.25 2.56 -6.54
N PHE A 357 5.32 2.64 -5.75
CA PHE A 357 5.37 2.08 -4.41
C PHE A 357 5.63 3.14 -3.35
N LEU A 358 5.14 2.87 -2.15
CA LEU A 358 5.53 3.51 -0.90
C LEU A 358 6.04 2.43 0.06
N LEU A 359 7.19 2.66 0.70
CA LEU A 359 7.84 1.65 1.55
C LEU A 359 8.88 2.28 2.50
N ARG A 360 9.27 1.51 3.52
CA ARG A 360 10.34 1.90 4.45
C ARG A 360 11.70 1.39 4.03
N ASP A 361 11.82 0.13 3.63
CA ASP A 361 13.12 -0.50 3.37
C ASP A 361 13.45 -0.57 1.87
N PRO A 362 14.46 0.18 1.37
CA PRO A 362 14.84 0.15 -0.05
C PRO A 362 15.36 -1.21 -0.52
N SER A 363 15.68 -2.15 0.39
CA SER A 363 16.16 -3.50 0.03
C SER A 363 15.14 -4.33 -0.74
N ILE A 364 13.83 -4.11 -0.52
CA ILE A 364 12.75 -4.83 -1.21
C ILE A 364 12.26 -4.11 -2.48
N TRP A 365 12.68 -2.86 -2.68
CA TRP A 365 12.13 -1.97 -3.70
C TRP A 365 12.43 -2.44 -5.13
N ASP A 366 13.67 -2.88 -5.39
CA ASP A 366 14.07 -3.35 -6.72
C ASP A 366 13.29 -4.60 -7.12
N ALA A 367 13.09 -5.54 -6.20
CA ALA A 367 12.32 -6.75 -6.47
C ALA A 367 10.85 -6.41 -6.80
N ALA A 368 10.25 -5.47 -6.07
CA ALA A 368 8.88 -5.02 -6.34
C ALA A 368 8.76 -4.32 -7.71
N GLN A 369 9.68 -3.42 -8.04
CA GLN A 369 9.71 -2.72 -9.33
C GLN A 369 10.00 -3.69 -10.49
N ALA A 370 10.97 -4.58 -10.34
CA ALA A 370 11.30 -5.58 -11.36
C ALA A 370 10.12 -6.50 -11.68
N VAL A 371 9.32 -6.86 -10.67
CA VAL A 371 8.10 -7.65 -10.85
C VAL A 371 7.00 -6.85 -11.55
N MET A 372 6.65 -5.66 -11.03
CA MET A 372 5.53 -4.88 -11.56
C MET A 372 5.80 -4.38 -12.98
N TYR A 373 7.01 -3.86 -13.24
CA TYR A 373 7.36 -3.24 -14.52
C TYR A 373 7.90 -4.24 -15.54
N GLY A 374 8.39 -5.40 -15.09
CA GLY A 374 8.85 -6.48 -15.95
C GLY A 374 9.97 -6.04 -16.90
N LYS A 375 9.82 -6.32 -18.19
CA LYS A 375 10.85 -6.06 -19.22
C LYS A 375 11.19 -4.59 -19.42
N ASN A 376 10.33 -3.67 -19.00
CA ASN A 376 10.55 -2.23 -19.15
C ASN A 376 11.45 -1.65 -18.03
N TYR A 377 11.81 -2.46 -17.02
CA TYR A 377 12.66 -2.04 -15.91
C TYR A 377 14.03 -2.71 -15.94
N THR A 378 15.08 -1.91 -15.73
CA THR A 378 16.46 -2.40 -15.64
C THR A 378 16.90 -2.49 -14.18
N SER A 379 16.83 -3.69 -13.60
CA SER A 379 17.37 -3.95 -12.26
C SER A 379 18.89 -3.82 -12.22
N LEU A 380 19.39 -3.13 -11.20
CA LEU A 380 20.83 -2.97 -10.94
C LEU A 380 21.28 -3.61 -9.62
N VAL A 381 20.46 -4.48 -8.99
CA VAL A 381 20.83 -5.14 -7.72
C VAL A 381 22.13 -5.94 -7.79
N LYS A 382 22.43 -6.55 -8.95
CA LYS A 382 23.66 -7.33 -9.18
C LYS A 382 24.75 -6.57 -9.96
N LYS A 383 24.55 -5.28 -10.21
CA LYS A 383 25.44 -4.46 -11.04
C LYS A 383 25.90 -3.24 -10.24
N LYS A 384 27.11 -2.76 -10.51
CA LYS A 384 27.60 -1.50 -9.93
C LYS A 384 27.24 -0.36 -10.89
N PRO A 385 26.29 0.53 -10.55
CA PRO A 385 25.98 1.68 -11.39
C PRO A 385 27.14 2.66 -11.45
N ARG A 386 27.20 3.42 -12.54
CA ARG A 386 28.07 4.59 -12.68
C ARG A 386 27.21 5.83 -12.48
N TYR A 387 27.10 6.27 -11.24
CA TYR A 387 26.27 7.43 -10.92
C TYR A 387 26.72 8.69 -11.69
N PRO A 388 25.78 9.48 -12.24
CA PRO A 388 26.09 10.71 -12.94
C PRO A 388 26.87 11.67 -12.04
N LYS A 389 27.87 12.35 -12.60
CA LYS A 389 28.75 13.25 -11.84
C LYS A 389 28.21 14.67 -11.70
N THR A 390 27.03 14.95 -12.24
CA THR A 390 26.38 16.26 -12.17
C THR A 390 25.12 16.14 -11.34
N ILE A 391 24.99 16.97 -10.31
CA ILE A 391 23.79 17.08 -9.46
C ILE A 391 23.19 18.46 -9.72
N TYR A 392 22.05 18.52 -10.38
CA TYR A 392 21.26 19.73 -10.52
C TYR A 392 20.38 19.91 -9.30
N THR A 393 20.30 21.12 -8.77
CA THR A 393 19.41 21.43 -7.65
C THR A 393 18.53 22.64 -7.94
N VAL A 394 17.26 22.56 -7.56
CA VAL A 394 16.30 23.67 -7.70
C VAL A 394 15.72 24.01 -6.34
N GLY A 395 15.90 25.27 -5.92
CA GLY A 395 15.39 25.77 -4.64
C GLY A 395 16.32 25.53 -3.44
N PHE A 396 17.42 24.79 -3.59
CA PHE A 396 18.40 24.53 -2.53
C PHE A 396 19.77 24.06 -3.11
N PRO A 397 20.92 24.16 -2.42
CA PRO A 397 21.10 24.96 -1.20
C PRO A 397 20.86 26.44 -1.56
N ALA A 398 20.02 27.12 -0.78
CA ALA A 398 19.85 28.55 -0.94
C ALA A 398 20.82 29.22 0.04
N ASN A 399 21.71 30.08 -0.47
CA ASN A 399 22.70 30.81 0.34
C ASN A 399 22.06 31.70 1.44
N THR A 400 20.73 31.80 1.47
CA THR A 400 19.94 32.67 2.36
C THR A 400 18.78 31.94 3.06
N SER A 401 18.66 30.60 3.01
CA SER A 401 17.55 29.90 3.68
C SER A 401 17.78 29.79 5.18
N THR A 402 16.83 30.29 5.97
CA THR A 402 16.79 30.18 7.45
C THR A 402 15.94 29.01 7.94
N SER A 403 15.43 28.14 7.05
CA SER A 403 14.57 27.03 7.45
C SER A 403 15.34 25.98 8.26
N ALA A 404 14.70 25.39 9.27
CA ALA A 404 15.28 24.31 10.08
C ALA A 404 15.72 23.08 9.26
N ALA A 405 15.14 22.86 8.08
CA ALA A 405 15.50 21.78 7.17
C ALA A 405 16.73 22.07 6.30
N ALA A 406 17.19 23.33 6.22
CA ALA A 406 18.29 23.72 5.34
C ALA A 406 19.61 22.97 5.65
N PRO A 407 20.01 22.78 6.92
CA PRO A 407 21.19 21.98 7.24
C PRO A 407 21.07 20.54 6.72
N ILE A 408 19.93 19.88 6.95
CA ILE A 408 19.68 18.49 6.51
C ILE A 408 19.81 18.36 4.99
N PHE A 409 19.25 19.31 4.24
CA PHE A 409 19.36 19.33 2.79
C PHE A 409 20.79 19.58 2.30
N ASN A 410 21.52 20.50 2.94
CA ASN A 410 22.89 20.83 2.59
C ASN A 410 23.84 19.65 2.87
N ASP A 411 23.70 19.03 4.04
CA ASP A 411 24.47 17.86 4.45
C ASP A 411 24.25 16.71 3.47
N PHE A 412 22.99 16.40 3.15
CA PHE A 412 22.67 15.36 2.16
C PHE A 412 23.28 15.63 0.79
N ILE A 413 23.22 16.86 0.27
CA ILE A 413 23.80 17.19 -1.03
C ILE A 413 25.31 17.03 -1.01
N ASN A 414 25.99 17.46 0.05
CA ASN A 414 27.43 17.33 0.18
C ASN A 414 27.82 15.84 0.25
N ASP A 415 27.14 15.07 1.10
CA ASP A 415 27.35 13.63 1.22
C ASP A 415 27.09 12.91 -0.10
N LEU A 416 26.02 13.26 -0.83
CA LEU A 416 25.72 12.70 -2.14
C LEU A 416 26.80 13.06 -3.16
N ALA A 417 27.25 14.32 -3.21
CA ALA A 417 28.29 14.78 -4.11
C ALA A 417 29.61 14.05 -3.85
N ASP A 418 30.00 13.90 -2.60
CA ASP A 418 31.20 13.15 -2.20
C ASP A 418 31.05 11.67 -2.53
N PHE A 419 29.92 11.06 -2.18
CA PHE A 419 29.63 9.64 -2.44
C PHE A 419 29.72 9.28 -3.91
N ILE A 420 29.13 10.11 -4.79
CA ILE A 420 29.18 9.88 -6.23
C ILE A 420 30.41 10.52 -6.88
N GLY A 421 31.27 11.24 -6.14
CA GLY A 421 32.39 12.01 -6.68
C GLY A 421 31.96 13.03 -7.75
N GLY A 422 30.82 13.67 -7.54
CA GLY A 422 30.16 14.60 -8.47
C GLY A 422 30.28 16.07 -8.09
N LYS A 423 29.58 16.93 -8.83
CA LYS A 423 29.52 18.37 -8.62
C LYS A 423 28.07 18.85 -8.58
N VAL A 424 27.80 19.74 -7.65
CA VAL A 424 26.49 20.38 -7.46
C VAL A 424 26.39 21.62 -8.35
N GLN A 425 25.28 21.75 -9.05
CA GLN A 425 24.95 22.88 -9.90
C GLN A 425 23.53 23.37 -9.60
N SER A 426 23.43 24.55 -8.99
CA SER A 426 22.14 25.22 -8.83
C SER A 426 21.56 25.60 -10.20
N LEU A 427 20.27 25.34 -10.40
CA LEU A 427 19.57 25.55 -11.65
C LEU A 427 18.37 26.47 -11.46
N VAL A 428 18.31 27.54 -12.25
CA VAL A 428 17.11 28.36 -12.40
C VAL A 428 16.43 27.98 -13.71
N LEU A 429 15.38 27.15 -13.62
CA LEU A 429 14.72 26.57 -14.80
C LEU A 429 14.18 27.61 -15.78
N GLU A 430 13.60 28.71 -15.28
CA GLU A 430 13.10 29.79 -16.14
C GLU A 430 14.21 30.44 -16.98
N GLN A 431 15.41 30.63 -16.40
CA GLN A 431 16.55 31.18 -17.14
C GLN A 431 17.04 30.19 -18.20
N LYS A 432 17.10 28.89 -17.87
CA LYS A 432 17.46 27.84 -18.84
C LYS A 432 16.44 27.74 -19.97
N TRP A 433 15.15 27.83 -19.64
CA TRP A 433 14.07 27.87 -20.61
C TRP A 433 14.22 29.09 -21.53
N ALA A 434 14.37 30.29 -20.98
CA ALA A 434 14.56 31.52 -21.77
C ALA A 434 15.76 31.41 -22.74
N ALA A 435 16.85 30.76 -22.32
CA ALA A 435 18.05 30.60 -23.13
C ALA A 435 17.96 29.50 -24.20
N SER A 436 17.07 28.51 -24.06
CA SER A 436 17.14 27.28 -24.88
C SER A 436 15.79 26.66 -25.26
N LYS A 437 14.68 27.35 -25.02
CA LYS A 437 13.33 26.88 -25.39
C LYS A 437 13.20 26.67 -26.90
N PRO A 438 12.40 25.70 -27.34
CA PRO A 438 12.14 25.49 -28.76
C PRO A 438 11.39 26.68 -29.36
N ALA A 439 11.67 27.01 -30.63
CA ALA A 439 11.01 28.11 -31.34
C ALA A 439 9.47 28.00 -31.35
N ALA A 440 8.95 26.77 -31.37
CA ALA A 440 7.52 26.48 -31.32
C ALA A 440 6.81 26.90 -30.01
N ALA A 441 7.56 27.22 -28.95
CA ALA A 441 7.03 27.80 -27.72
C ALA A 441 6.89 29.35 -27.77
N GLY A 442 7.33 29.99 -28.86
CA GLY A 442 7.22 31.43 -29.05
C GLY A 442 7.87 32.25 -27.92
N SER A 443 7.22 33.35 -27.52
CA SER A 443 7.69 34.25 -26.47
C SER A 443 7.35 33.79 -25.04
N GLN A 444 6.58 32.71 -24.87
CA GLN A 444 6.08 32.27 -23.56
C GLN A 444 7.22 31.90 -22.59
N THR A 445 7.07 32.29 -21.31
CA THR A 445 7.88 31.75 -20.20
C THR A 445 7.47 30.31 -19.90
N LEU A 446 8.25 29.59 -19.10
CA LEU A 446 7.91 28.22 -18.74
C LEU A 446 6.61 28.17 -17.93
N ALA A 447 6.47 29.06 -16.94
CA ALA A 447 5.25 29.22 -16.16
C ALA A 447 4.04 29.52 -17.05
N GLN A 448 4.17 30.43 -18.03
CA GLN A 448 3.06 30.74 -18.95
C GLN A 448 2.68 29.56 -19.83
N LEU A 449 3.66 28.82 -20.36
CA LEU A 449 3.40 27.65 -21.22
C LEU A 449 2.67 26.55 -20.44
N LEU A 450 3.03 26.33 -19.18
CA LEU A 450 2.57 25.18 -18.39
C LEU A 450 1.45 25.50 -17.40
N ASN A 451 1.07 26.77 -17.23
CA ASN A 451 0.12 27.22 -16.21
C ASN A 451 -1.17 26.40 -16.14
N ALA A 452 -1.79 26.12 -17.28
CA ALA A 452 -3.04 25.37 -17.34
C ALA A 452 -2.86 23.90 -17.75
N THR A 453 -1.65 23.51 -18.17
CA THR A 453 -1.41 22.21 -18.83
C THR A 453 -1.81 21.03 -17.95
N TYR A 454 -1.33 21.01 -16.69
CA TYR A 454 -1.68 19.95 -15.74
C TYR A 454 -3.17 19.95 -15.38
N ALA A 455 -3.71 21.11 -15.01
CA ALA A 455 -5.13 21.26 -14.66
C ALA A 455 -6.05 20.78 -15.78
N THR A 456 -5.73 21.10 -17.04
CA THR A 456 -6.49 20.69 -18.22
C THR A 456 -6.55 19.17 -18.38
N PHE A 457 -5.41 18.48 -18.24
CA PHE A 457 -5.34 17.01 -18.35
C PHE A 457 -6.26 16.32 -17.34
N ILE A 458 -6.04 16.59 -16.05
CA ILE A 458 -6.76 15.89 -14.98
C ILE A 458 -8.25 16.23 -14.94
N SER A 459 -8.63 17.41 -15.44
CA SER A 459 -10.02 17.87 -15.39
C SER A 459 -10.81 17.37 -16.60
N LYS A 460 -10.25 17.51 -17.80
CA LYS A 460 -10.99 17.22 -19.04
C LYS A 460 -10.96 15.74 -19.43
N GLU A 461 -9.91 15.00 -19.07
CA GLU A 461 -9.91 13.54 -19.29
C GLU A 461 -10.79 12.83 -18.28
N GLN A 462 -10.68 13.17 -16.98
CA GLN A 462 -11.43 12.46 -15.94
C GLN A 462 -12.95 12.64 -16.05
N THR A 463 -13.43 13.81 -16.49
CA THR A 463 -14.86 14.03 -16.74
C THR A 463 -15.42 12.99 -17.71
N LYS A 464 -14.74 12.79 -18.83
CA LYS A 464 -15.14 11.81 -19.85
C LYS A 464 -14.95 10.36 -19.39
N LEU A 465 -13.86 10.05 -18.70
CA LEU A 465 -13.48 8.68 -18.36
C LEU A 465 -14.14 8.13 -17.10
N VAL A 466 -14.48 9.01 -16.14
CA VAL A 466 -14.97 8.63 -14.81
C VAL A 466 -16.34 9.24 -14.54
N ARG A 467 -16.47 10.58 -14.58
CA ARG A 467 -17.71 11.26 -14.19
C ARG A 467 -18.89 10.88 -15.08
N ASP A 468 -18.76 11.03 -16.39
CA ASP A 468 -19.90 10.89 -17.31
C ASP A 468 -20.47 9.46 -17.30
N PRO A 469 -19.65 8.38 -17.35
CA PRO A 469 -20.16 7.02 -17.17
C PRO A 469 -20.78 6.81 -15.78
N PHE A 470 -20.14 7.29 -14.71
CA PHE A 470 -20.64 7.14 -13.35
C PHE A 470 -22.00 7.81 -13.14
N TYR A 471 -22.14 9.05 -13.60
CA TYR A 471 -23.39 9.80 -13.48
C TYR A 471 -24.50 9.15 -14.29
N LYS A 472 -24.19 8.65 -15.49
CA LYS A 472 -25.15 7.92 -16.33
C LYS A 472 -25.64 6.65 -15.63
N ASP A 473 -24.71 5.83 -15.13
CA ASP A 473 -25.04 4.55 -14.50
C ASP A 473 -25.80 4.76 -13.19
N TYR A 474 -25.39 5.75 -12.38
CA TYR A 474 -26.08 6.12 -11.14
C TYR A 474 -27.50 6.62 -11.41
N ALA A 475 -27.67 7.53 -12.38
CA ALA A 475 -28.98 8.06 -12.76
C ALA A 475 -29.94 6.97 -13.26
N ALA A 476 -29.43 5.94 -13.95
CA ALA A 476 -30.23 4.85 -14.48
C ALA A 476 -30.92 4.00 -13.39
N VAL A 477 -30.33 3.90 -12.20
CA VAL A 477 -30.89 3.12 -11.08
C VAL A 477 -31.46 3.98 -9.94
N HIS A 478 -31.23 5.29 -9.97
CA HIS A 478 -31.68 6.25 -8.95
C HIS A 478 -32.67 7.30 -9.49
N ASP A 479 -33.43 6.97 -10.54
CA ASP A 479 -34.51 7.80 -11.09
C ASP A 479 -34.00 9.21 -11.46
N GLY A 480 -32.93 9.24 -12.26
CA GLY A 480 -32.35 10.46 -12.82
C GLY A 480 -31.48 11.29 -11.85
N ARG A 481 -31.33 10.88 -10.59
CA ARG A 481 -30.52 11.60 -9.59
C ARG A 481 -29.02 11.48 -9.87
N LEU A 482 -28.25 12.42 -9.33
CA LEU A 482 -26.78 12.41 -9.35
C LEU A 482 -26.22 11.97 -8.00
N PRO A 483 -25.05 11.29 -7.98
CA PRO A 483 -24.37 10.93 -6.74
C PRO A 483 -23.73 12.15 -6.09
N PHE A 484 -23.48 12.07 -4.78
CA PHE A 484 -22.64 13.04 -4.08
C PHE A 484 -21.17 12.87 -4.49
N VAL A 485 -20.45 13.99 -4.57
CA VAL A 485 -19.04 14.08 -4.98
C VAL A 485 -18.39 15.19 -4.15
N ASP A 486 -17.16 14.95 -3.71
CA ASP A 486 -16.40 15.87 -2.86
C ASP A 486 -16.07 17.18 -3.60
N PRO A 487 -15.83 18.30 -2.87
CA PRO A 487 -15.66 19.61 -3.49
C PRO A 487 -14.51 19.70 -4.50
N ALA A 488 -13.39 19.03 -4.26
CA ALA A 488 -12.21 19.09 -5.12
C ALA A 488 -12.44 18.47 -6.53
N PRO A 489 -12.96 17.23 -6.66
CA PRO A 489 -13.35 16.70 -7.97
C PRO A 489 -14.39 17.57 -8.68
N LEU A 490 -15.40 18.10 -7.96
CA LEU A 490 -16.41 18.99 -8.55
C LEU A 490 -15.80 20.26 -9.18
N ALA A 491 -14.91 20.95 -8.45
CA ALA A 491 -14.25 22.16 -8.94
C ALA A 491 -13.43 21.89 -10.22
N ARG A 492 -12.74 20.75 -10.27
CA ARG A 492 -11.95 20.33 -11.44
C ARG A 492 -12.84 19.94 -12.62
N TRP A 493 -13.90 19.17 -12.40
CA TRP A 493 -14.82 18.80 -13.46
C TRP A 493 -15.54 20.01 -14.07
N ALA A 494 -15.95 20.98 -13.25
CA ALA A 494 -16.53 22.23 -13.72
C ALA A 494 -15.55 23.02 -14.62
N TYR A 495 -14.27 23.07 -14.24
CA TYR A 495 -13.24 23.64 -15.11
C TYR A 495 -13.08 22.83 -16.40
N GLY A 496 -13.05 21.49 -16.33
CA GLY A 496 -12.99 20.61 -17.49
C GLY A 496 -14.11 20.83 -18.51
N ASP A 497 -15.34 21.08 -18.03
CA ASP A 497 -16.50 21.42 -18.87
C ASP A 497 -16.40 22.80 -19.51
N SER A 498 -15.81 23.78 -18.80
CA SER A 498 -15.63 25.14 -19.31
C SER A 498 -14.64 25.24 -20.47
N LEU A 499 -13.77 24.24 -20.62
CA LEU A 499 -12.71 24.22 -21.62
C LEU A 499 -13.23 23.81 -23.02
N PRO A 500 -12.70 24.40 -24.10
CA PRO A 500 -13.04 23.98 -25.46
C PRO A 500 -12.54 22.56 -25.74
N SER A 501 -13.11 21.92 -26.77
CA SER A 501 -12.70 20.57 -27.21
C SER A 501 -11.22 20.49 -27.63
N SER A 502 -10.62 21.61 -28.06
CA SER A 502 -9.20 21.70 -28.42
C SER A 502 -8.24 21.70 -27.23
N ALA A 503 -8.72 21.94 -26.00
CA ALA A 503 -7.86 22.19 -24.85
C ALA A 503 -6.89 21.04 -24.54
N LEU A 504 -7.30 19.78 -24.75
CA LEU A 504 -6.41 18.63 -24.59
C LEU A 504 -5.30 18.61 -25.63
N ASN A 505 -5.58 18.99 -26.88
CA ASN A 505 -4.56 19.06 -27.92
C ASN A 505 -3.51 20.15 -27.60
N ASP A 506 -3.96 21.28 -27.06
CA ASP A 506 -3.06 22.35 -26.62
C ASP A 506 -2.21 21.92 -25.41
N ALA A 507 -2.81 21.23 -24.43
CA ALA A 507 -2.10 20.67 -23.29
C ALA A 507 -1.07 19.62 -23.70
N ILE A 508 -1.42 18.73 -24.64
CA ILE A 508 -0.49 17.74 -25.25
C ILE A 508 0.67 18.46 -25.91
N ARG A 509 0.40 19.46 -26.76
CA ARG A 509 1.45 20.25 -27.41
C ARG A 509 2.40 20.87 -26.37
N ASN A 510 1.86 21.53 -25.35
CA ASN A 510 2.66 22.22 -24.32
C ASN A 510 3.50 21.22 -23.51
N LYS A 511 2.90 20.09 -23.10
CA LYS A 511 3.62 18.99 -22.45
C LYS A 511 4.73 18.46 -23.34
N THR A 512 4.47 18.17 -24.62
CA THR A 512 5.48 17.65 -25.56
C THR A 512 6.64 18.63 -25.76
N LEU A 513 6.37 19.93 -25.88
CA LEU A 513 7.42 20.95 -26.01
C LEU A 513 8.33 20.96 -24.77
N PHE A 514 7.74 20.94 -23.57
CA PHE A 514 8.49 20.88 -22.33
C PHE A 514 9.26 19.57 -22.18
N MET A 515 8.60 18.43 -22.39
CA MET A 515 9.19 17.10 -22.28
C MET A 515 10.43 16.96 -23.16
N ASN A 516 10.31 17.31 -24.45
CA ASN A 516 11.42 17.22 -25.39
C ASN A 516 12.56 18.17 -25.01
N TRP A 517 12.25 19.38 -24.56
CA TRP A 517 13.26 20.32 -24.09
C TRP A 517 13.97 19.80 -22.83
N PHE A 518 13.24 19.38 -21.81
CA PHE A 518 13.80 18.90 -20.55
C PHE A 518 14.70 17.67 -20.78
N ASN A 519 14.19 16.69 -21.53
CA ASN A 519 14.89 15.44 -21.84
C ASN A 519 16.03 15.60 -22.86
N SER A 520 16.27 16.79 -23.41
CA SER A 520 17.41 17.05 -24.31
C SER A 520 18.39 18.10 -23.78
N LYS A 521 17.92 19.05 -22.98
CA LYS A 521 18.72 20.20 -22.51
C LYS A 521 19.06 20.14 -21.03
N ILE A 522 18.24 19.48 -20.21
CA ILE A 522 18.43 19.42 -18.76
C ILE A 522 18.91 18.04 -18.35
N LEU A 523 18.13 17.00 -18.68
CA LEU A 523 18.38 15.64 -18.22
C LEU A 523 18.41 14.63 -19.37
N PRO A 524 19.31 14.80 -20.37
CA PRO A 524 19.40 13.87 -21.48
C PRO A 524 19.77 12.45 -21.03
N PRO A 525 19.16 11.41 -21.63
CA PRO A 525 19.55 10.04 -21.39
C PRO A 525 20.97 9.78 -21.92
N VAL A 526 21.66 8.83 -21.30
CA VAL A 526 23.00 8.38 -21.71
C VAL A 526 22.89 6.95 -22.22
N ASP A 527 23.53 6.66 -23.37
CA ASP A 527 23.59 5.34 -24.01
C ASP A 527 24.57 4.39 -23.29
N ASP A 528 24.40 4.29 -21.97
CA ASP A 528 25.03 3.29 -21.12
C ASP A 528 24.02 2.92 -20.04
N HIS A 529 23.50 1.70 -20.06
CA HIS A 529 22.50 1.27 -19.07
C HIS A 529 23.00 1.26 -17.62
N LEU A 530 24.31 1.32 -17.36
CA LEU A 530 24.85 1.42 -16.00
C LEU A 530 24.90 2.87 -15.46
N GLN A 531 24.86 3.87 -16.34
CA GLN A 531 24.77 5.28 -15.98
C GLN A 531 23.38 5.85 -16.27
N CYS A 532 22.87 5.61 -17.48
CA CYS A 532 21.58 5.90 -18.08
C CYS A 532 21.12 7.38 -18.08
N SER A 533 21.70 8.23 -17.23
CA SER A 533 21.34 9.64 -17.05
C SER A 533 22.58 10.54 -17.14
N SER A 534 22.42 11.74 -17.68
CA SER A 534 23.48 12.76 -17.71
C SER A 534 23.74 13.41 -16.34
N GLY A 535 22.74 13.39 -15.46
CA GLY A 535 22.77 14.01 -14.15
C GLY A 535 21.75 13.40 -13.19
N LEU A 536 21.80 13.85 -11.94
CA LEU A 536 20.69 13.73 -10.99
C LEU A 536 20.07 15.11 -10.84
N PHE A 537 18.75 15.20 -10.72
CA PHE A 537 18.05 16.47 -10.54
C PHE A 537 17.24 16.43 -9.25
N LEU A 538 17.49 17.37 -8.34
CA LEU A 538 16.96 17.37 -6.98
C LEU A 538 16.12 18.62 -6.70
N TYR A 539 15.01 18.45 -5.98
CA TYR A 539 14.22 19.53 -5.39
C TYR A 539 13.71 19.12 -3.98
N PRO A 540 13.39 20.07 -3.08
CA PRO A 540 12.85 19.74 -1.75
C PRO A 540 11.48 19.09 -1.86
N GLY A 541 11.32 17.88 -1.31
CA GLY A 541 10.04 17.17 -1.30
C GLY A 541 9.17 17.54 -0.10
N SER A 542 9.76 17.47 1.10
CA SER A 542 9.18 17.94 2.35
C SER A 542 10.26 18.65 3.17
N SER A 543 9.92 19.79 3.76
CA SER A 543 10.81 20.56 4.64
C SER A 543 10.41 20.47 6.11
N GLY A 544 9.53 19.52 6.48
CA GLY A 544 9.02 19.35 7.83
C GLY A 544 8.17 20.52 8.33
N GLY A 545 7.40 21.14 7.41
CA GLY A 545 6.40 22.14 7.78
C GLY A 545 5.16 21.47 8.36
N GLN A 546 4.49 22.16 9.28
CA GLN A 546 3.21 21.70 9.84
C GLN A 546 2.06 22.02 8.88
N ASN A 547 1.24 21.01 8.60
CA ASN A 547 -0.05 21.13 7.92
C ASN A 547 -1.10 20.37 8.75
N PRO A 548 -1.60 20.95 9.84
CA PRO A 548 -2.49 20.24 10.74
C PRO A 548 -3.89 20.10 10.13
N ARG A 549 -4.47 18.91 10.26
CA ARG A 549 -5.74 18.53 9.64
C ARG A 549 -6.98 19.23 10.21
N ASN A 550 -6.83 20.08 11.21
CA ASN A 550 -7.89 20.90 11.80
C ASN A 550 -7.91 22.34 11.26
N GLN A 551 -7.07 22.65 10.26
CA GLN A 551 -7.04 23.95 9.61
C GLN A 551 -8.07 24.02 8.48
N TYR A 552 -9.01 24.96 8.53
CA TYR A 552 -9.95 25.19 7.42
C TYR A 552 -9.29 26.00 6.31
N PHE A 553 -9.48 25.58 5.07
CA PHE A 553 -8.93 26.22 3.87
C PHE A 553 -10.02 26.88 3.03
N ASP A 554 -9.58 27.71 2.09
CA ASP A 554 -10.45 28.23 1.03
C ASP A 554 -10.99 27.07 0.17
N PRO A 555 -12.17 27.23 -0.47
CA PRO A 555 -12.72 26.22 -1.35
C PRO A 555 -11.71 25.75 -2.43
N PRO A 556 -11.66 24.46 -2.75
CA PRO A 556 -10.68 23.92 -3.67
C PRO A 556 -10.84 24.51 -5.08
N THR A 557 -9.72 24.75 -5.74
CA THR A 557 -9.66 25.27 -7.12
C THR A 557 -8.87 24.32 -8.03
N PRO A 558 -9.04 24.42 -9.36
CA PRO A 558 -8.17 23.69 -10.29
C PRO A 558 -6.69 24.04 -10.05
N PRO A 559 -5.78 23.06 -10.05
CA PRO A 559 -4.37 23.27 -9.69
C PRO A 559 -3.58 23.89 -10.84
N PHE A 560 -3.68 25.21 -10.99
CA PHE A 560 -2.92 26.00 -11.96
C PHE A 560 -1.46 26.20 -11.54
N GLY A 561 -0.64 26.64 -12.48
CA GLY A 561 0.76 26.99 -12.27
C GLY A 561 1.74 25.86 -12.56
N PHE A 562 3.02 26.16 -12.35
CA PHE A 562 4.13 25.24 -12.54
C PHE A 562 5.02 25.23 -11.29
N SER A 563 5.42 24.04 -10.86
CA SER A 563 6.31 23.82 -9.72
C SER A 563 7.30 22.70 -10.03
N SER A 564 8.35 22.54 -9.23
CA SER A 564 9.34 21.47 -9.41
C SER A 564 8.73 20.07 -9.39
N SER A 565 7.68 19.84 -8.58
CA SER A 565 6.95 18.56 -8.53
C SER A 565 6.13 18.24 -9.80
N ARG A 566 5.96 19.21 -10.70
CA ARG A 566 5.34 19.01 -12.03
C ARG A 566 6.34 18.63 -13.11
N ILE A 567 7.65 18.71 -12.83
CA ILE A 567 8.69 18.39 -13.82
C ILE A 567 8.55 16.95 -14.28
N SER A 568 8.59 15.97 -13.38
CA SER A 568 8.51 14.55 -13.72
C SER A 568 7.19 14.18 -14.39
N VAL A 569 6.09 14.76 -13.90
CA VAL A 569 4.74 14.62 -14.46
C VAL A 569 4.72 14.95 -15.96
N LEU A 570 5.37 16.05 -16.34
CA LEU A 570 5.36 16.55 -17.72
C LEU A 570 6.54 16.04 -18.56
N SER A 571 7.69 15.72 -17.95
CA SER A 571 8.88 15.20 -18.64
C SER A 571 8.90 13.68 -18.79
N GLU A 572 8.00 12.98 -18.08
CA GLU A 572 7.93 11.51 -18.01
C GLU A 572 9.13 10.83 -17.37
N CYS A 573 10.03 11.59 -16.75
CA CYS A 573 11.14 11.09 -15.95
C CYS A 573 10.68 10.41 -14.66
N PRO A 574 11.43 9.42 -14.15
CA PRO A 574 11.23 8.90 -12.80
C PRO A 574 11.59 9.95 -11.75
N ASP A 575 10.89 9.90 -10.62
CA ASP A 575 10.98 10.87 -9.53
C ASP A 575 10.74 10.17 -8.19
N PHE A 576 11.79 10.10 -7.37
CA PHE A 576 11.89 9.25 -6.20
C PHE A 576 12.09 10.09 -4.95
N VAL A 577 11.29 9.83 -3.91
CA VAL A 577 11.38 10.49 -2.60
C VAL A 577 12.33 9.72 -1.70
N TYR A 578 13.36 10.40 -1.20
CA TYR A 578 14.26 9.87 -0.17
C TYR A 578 14.04 10.64 1.13
N PRO A 579 13.72 9.94 2.23
CA PRO A 579 13.64 10.58 3.53
C PRO A 579 15.05 10.90 4.04
N LEU A 580 15.26 12.14 4.45
CA LEU A 580 16.57 12.64 4.88
C LEU A 580 16.69 12.75 6.40
N GLY A 581 15.58 12.92 7.10
CA GLY A 581 15.57 13.13 8.54
C GLY A 581 14.28 13.79 8.98
N GLN A 582 14.37 14.62 10.02
CA GLN A 582 13.24 15.32 10.60
C GLN A 582 13.69 16.61 11.28
N VAL A 583 12.77 17.56 11.39
CA VAL A 583 12.97 18.82 12.14
C VAL A 583 12.01 18.89 13.31
N ALA A 584 12.48 19.44 14.42
CA ALA A 584 11.62 19.73 15.56
C ALA A 584 10.81 21.00 15.30
N SER A 585 9.53 20.99 15.66
CA SER A 585 8.67 22.17 15.65
C SER A 585 7.60 22.03 16.72
N TYR A 586 7.34 23.11 17.45
CA TYR A 586 6.31 23.15 18.48
C TYR A 586 4.92 22.91 17.88
N SER A 587 4.21 21.87 18.34
CA SER A 587 2.83 21.60 17.96
C SER A 587 1.87 22.24 18.95
N ALA A 588 0.98 23.10 18.45
CA ALA A 588 -0.10 23.66 19.25
C ALA A 588 -1.18 22.63 19.63
N ILE A 589 -1.16 21.43 19.03
CA ILE A 589 -2.10 20.34 19.33
C ILE A 589 -1.66 19.58 20.58
N THR A 590 -0.35 19.28 20.68
CA THR A 590 0.20 18.52 21.81
C THR A 590 0.83 19.40 22.89
N ASP A 591 1.03 20.70 22.62
CA ASP A 591 1.76 21.63 23.50
C ASP A 591 3.21 21.18 23.76
N HIS A 592 3.82 20.53 22.76
CA HIS A 592 5.17 19.98 22.82
C HIS A 592 5.92 20.16 21.49
N ASP A 593 7.25 20.09 21.55
CA ASP A 593 8.06 19.98 20.34
C ASP A 593 7.90 18.59 19.73
N GLU A 594 7.41 18.56 18.48
CA GLU A 594 7.19 17.36 17.71
C GLU A 594 8.13 17.30 16.51
N TYR A 595 8.34 16.11 15.95
CA TYR A 595 9.27 15.91 14.84
C TYR A 595 8.56 15.66 13.50
N PHE A 596 8.89 16.47 12.51
CA PHE A 596 8.26 16.43 11.18
C PHE A 596 9.26 16.01 10.11
N PRO A 597 8.91 15.07 9.21
CA PRO A 597 9.86 14.54 8.24
C PRO A 597 10.37 15.56 7.21
N VAL A 598 11.66 15.44 6.90
CA VAL A 598 12.32 16.12 5.79
C VAL A 598 12.66 15.08 4.72
N ALA A 599 12.34 15.40 3.47
CA ALA A 599 12.55 14.51 2.34
C ALA A 599 12.94 15.29 1.09
N VAL A 600 13.72 14.64 0.22
CA VAL A 600 14.14 15.17 -1.07
C VAL A 600 13.60 14.30 -2.20
N ASP A 601 13.24 14.95 -3.30
CA ASP A 601 12.86 14.28 -4.54
C ASP A 601 14.07 14.26 -5.48
N ILE A 602 14.36 13.10 -6.06
CA ILE A 602 15.49 12.86 -6.95
C ILE A 602 14.98 12.30 -8.29
N LEU A 603 15.31 13.01 -9.36
CA LEU A 603 14.99 12.65 -10.73
C LEU A 603 16.24 12.18 -11.47
N ALA A 604 16.03 11.26 -12.40
CA ALA A 604 16.99 10.83 -13.40
C ALA A 604 16.33 10.86 -14.79
N ALA A 605 17.12 10.62 -15.85
CA ALA A 605 16.58 10.51 -17.20
C ALA A 605 15.51 9.39 -17.28
N LYS A 606 14.55 9.53 -18.21
CA LYS A 606 13.52 8.51 -18.41
C LYS A 606 14.16 7.13 -18.67
N GLY A 607 13.68 6.10 -17.96
CA GLY A 607 14.20 4.74 -17.99
C GLY A 607 15.27 4.42 -16.94
N CYS A 608 15.68 5.39 -16.12
CA CYS A 608 16.69 5.22 -15.06
C CYS A 608 16.15 4.78 -13.70
N ASP A 609 14.92 4.27 -13.63
CA ASP A 609 14.25 3.90 -12.38
C ASP A 609 15.11 2.99 -11.48
N GLY A 610 15.72 1.96 -12.06
CA GLY A 610 16.57 1.03 -11.31
C GLY A 610 17.88 1.63 -10.81
N MET A 611 18.38 2.71 -11.45
CA MET A 611 19.51 3.47 -10.92
C MET A 611 19.11 4.24 -9.65
N LEU A 612 17.92 4.84 -9.62
CA LEU A 612 17.43 5.52 -8.43
C LEU A 612 17.20 4.53 -7.28
N VAL A 613 16.54 3.38 -7.54
CA VAL A 613 16.43 2.33 -6.51
C VAL A 613 17.79 1.92 -5.96
N ARG A 614 18.75 1.67 -6.86
CA ARG A 614 20.09 1.25 -6.45
C ARG A 614 20.85 2.33 -5.70
N LEU A 615 20.66 3.60 -6.06
CA LEU A 615 21.21 4.75 -5.33
C LEU A 615 20.67 4.79 -3.90
N ALA A 616 19.36 4.62 -3.69
CA ALA A 616 18.79 4.56 -2.35
C ALA A 616 19.43 3.45 -1.51
N GLN A 617 19.56 2.24 -2.09
CA GLN A 617 20.20 1.10 -1.42
C GLN A 617 21.66 1.36 -1.06
N ASP A 618 22.44 1.90 -1.99
CA ASP A 618 23.87 2.18 -1.78
C ASP A 618 24.08 3.31 -0.75
N LEU A 619 23.23 4.36 -0.77
CA LEU A 619 23.28 5.44 0.22
C LEU A 619 22.86 4.96 1.61
N THR A 620 21.88 4.05 1.71
CA THR A 620 21.52 3.40 2.97
C THR A 620 22.66 2.52 3.49
N ALA A 621 23.31 1.75 2.62
CA ALA A 621 24.47 0.93 3.00
C ALA A 621 25.68 1.78 3.43
N ALA A 622 25.81 3.00 2.89
CA ALA A 622 26.83 3.96 3.29
C ALA A 622 26.48 4.75 4.57
N GLY A 623 25.27 4.61 5.11
CA GLY A 623 24.80 5.35 6.28
C GLY A 623 24.37 6.80 6.01
N ILE A 624 24.32 7.22 4.74
CA ILE A 624 23.87 8.57 4.33
C ILE A 624 22.34 8.67 4.44
N LEU A 625 21.63 7.59 4.11
CA LEU A 625 20.19 7.48 4.32
C LEU A 625 19.90 6.48 5.45
N THR A 626 18.89 6.77 6.27
CA THR A 626 18.41 5.85 7.30
C THR A 626 17.11 5.19 6.86
N VAL A 627 16.95 3.89 7.15
CA VAL A 627 15.66 3.20 6.96
C VAL A 627 14.66 3.75 7.99
N PRO A 628 13.58 4.43 7.56
CA PRO A 628 12.58 4.97 8.47
C PRO A 628 11.88 3.86 9.23
N LYS A 629 11.52 4.12 10.49
CA LYS A 629 10.69 3.24 11.32
C LYS A 629 9.26 3.73 11.36
N VAL A 630 8.35 2.88 11.81
CA VAL A 630 6.99 3.31 12.18
C VAL A 630 7.02 4.09 13.49
N GLY A 631 6.10 5.02 13.66
CA GLY A 631 6.01 5.82 14.89
C GLY A 631 5.82 7.31 14.67
N ALA A 632 5.77 8.07 15.77
CA ALA A 632 5.69 9.53 15.75
C ALA A 632 6.88 10.23 15.09
N ALA A 633 8.07 9.60 15.14
CA ALA A 633 9.26 10.11 14.47
C ALA A 633 9.77 9.13 13.41
N ILE A 634 10.55 9.62 12.45
CA ILE A 634 11.18 8.77 11.43
C ILE A 634 12.12 7.72 12.06
N THR A 635 12.63 8.01 13.26
CA THR A 635 13.51 7.13 14.04
C THR A 635 12.76 6.10 14.89
N GLY A 636 11.43 6.16 14.93
CA GLY A 636 10.54 5.31 15.71
C GLY A 636 9.71 6.11 16.73
N GLY A 637 9.30 5.45 17.81
CA GLY A 637 8.59 6.07 18.93
C GLY A 637 7.11 5.72 18.97
N ASP A 638 6.50 5.99 20.13
CA ASP A 638 5.09 5.69 20.34
C ASP A 638 4.22 6.56 19.44
N ILE A 639 3.22 5.95 18.80
CA ILE A 639 2.19 6.69 18.09
C ILE A 639 1.21 7.18 19.14
N LEU A 640 1.13 8.50 19.33
CA LEU A 640 0.37 9.13 20.43
C LEU A 640 -1.08 8.63 20.49
N MET A 641 -1.73 8.54 19.33
CA MET A 641 -3.13 8.07 19.20
C MET A 641 -3.34 6.59 19.57
N ARG A 642 -2.27 5.79 19.64
CA ARG A 642 -2.35 4.36 19.97
C ARG A 642 -2.15 4.09 21.47
N LYS A 643 -1.54 5.02 22.21
CA LYS A 643 -1.12 4.81 23.60
C LYS A 643 -2.33 4.81 24.53
N ARG A 644 -2.64 3.66 25.17
CA ARG A 644 -3.78 3.56 26.10
C ARG A 644 -3.34 3.89 27.52
N ALA A 645 -4.22 4.54 28.28
CA ALA A 645 -3.98 4.90 29.68
C ALA A 645 -3.73 3.65 30.56
N ASP A 646 -4.44 2.55 30.29
CA ASP A 646 -4.28 1.28 31.00
C ASP A 646 -2.87 0.68 30.81
N ASP A 647 -2.29 0.82 29.61
CA ASP A 647 -0.91 0.37 29.32
C ASP A 647 0.13 1.16 30.12
N LEU A 648 -0.25 2.34 30.64
CA LEU A 648 0.58 3.23 31.44
C LEU A 648 0.33 3.09 32.94
N GLY A 649 -0.56 2.18 33.36
CA GLY A 649 -0.94 2.04 34.76
C GLY A 649 -1.62 3.29 35.33
N ILE A 650 -2.18 4.14 34.47
CA ILE A 650 -2.93 5.32 34.90
C ILE A 650 -4.29 4.83 35.39
N GLU A 651 -4.48 4.77 36.72
CA GLU A 651 -5.77 4.43 37.32
C GLU A 651 -6.86 5.36 36.77
N LYS A 652 -8.03 4.78 36.45
CA LYS A 652 -9.23 5.43 35.91
C LYS A 652 -9.35 6.90 36.32
N LEU A 653 -8.89 7.80 35.45
CA LEU A 653 -9.20 9.21 35.56
C LEU A 653 -10.72 9.33 35.52
N ARG A 654 -11.25 9.80 36.65
CA ARG A 654 -12.67 9.88 36.97
C ARG A 654 -13.40 10.59 35.82
N TYR A 655 -14.42 9.94 35.27
CA TYR A 655 -15.54 10.68 34.72
C TYR A 655 -16.17 11.42 35.91
N ILE A 656 -15.89 12.72 36.02
CA ILE A 656 -16.69 13.59 36.87
C ILE A 656 -18.06 13.62 36.22
N SER A 657 -19.05 13.14 36.98
CA SER A 657 -20.48 13.06 36.66
C SER A 657 -21.07 14.40 36.22
#